data_AF-A0A7C3ZGN6-F1
#
_entry.id   AF-A0A7C3ZGN6-F1
#
_cell.length_a   1.000
_cell.length_b   1.000
_cell.length_c   1.000
_cell.angle_alpha   90.00
_cell.angle_beta   90.00
_cell.angle_gamma   90.00
#
_symmetry.space_group_name_H-M   'P 1'
#
loop_
_entity.id
_entity.type
_entity.pdbx_description
1 polymer ?
#
loop_
_entity_poly.entity_id
_entity_poly.type
_entity_poly.pdbx_seq_one_letter_code
_entity_poly.pdbx_strand_id
1 'polypeptide(L)'
;MRSVVTDMKIDTRRNRIYLSGRIEYAYDKGWLSVYALDKNGDPEGTPRVYPSLTGPGAIESIEISRDGSLLYEARTYNQSLFLRQLDKNGDPTGQERGIPLGGYINSRMFLASDGSRLLAGGGGTLQLIKLSSAGVPLQGLHAKFTAGAQQGDIGFLIPGIPSEWVCLDTGLKDGVGFSFSEIALSGAEIARVAIKYETALFDRGKRKVFATVTGTVLGNVQKLLLPRYGTDDVAHIASMVQTQGMRSQLYLDFAKACALRPEEKPKHFIVANYSLGFDTDTDAFEKQVRALSLIGTNTLHLLGYSGLPSEFIRATTSAHGITRFGIPNQFTPATFDFDIKLLGESKISDWARNVNNFARTLGVTGKEMVLLHTGDEPGWLFPEMVSYLKEKGERLEAFRDYLKENKLTPEFFGRTSWDLVFPVSFDSPRTLPDKRLLVWTGRFLSESYCRAIALTTAALLREVNPQVATTVNCNNWMSSYLARNALDQARGGGSPDWFCLARNKSVTHLWTEDWSADINAMLWSAYADAMRCAAREGGISFGGYIIGMSTGKFEDGGKYKIMSLFGHGGKAVDFYAFGPTPPSPDGWSDRPDVYRAIASGTRLLGKAEDLLYPGKPRNGTIAILIPSGSQVWDTADAGNRTKLYWQEIYGLHAALIHTNYPVDFVDEKILEQGGLEKYGYKALYITGPNLSVKAQNSVIEWVKNGGTLGLLPGAAMADEYDEPTNVFASAGGVSPGAPPRASYPFPGEFAAIPLIGISTADKSAELLDDAT
;
A
#
# COMPACT_ATOMS: atom_id res chain seq x y z
N MET A 1 23.15 -27.44 51.65
CA MET A 1 22.14 -26.37 51.47
C MET A 1 21.22 -26.41 52.69
N ARG A 2 20.97 -25.27 53.35
CA ARG A 2 20.19 -25.22 54.59
C ARG A 2 18.69 -25.37 54.31
N SER A 3 17.98 -26.09 55.17
CA SER A 3 16.52 -26.08 55.24
C SER A 3 16.03 -24.65 55.53
N VAL A 4 15.07 -24.15 54.77
CA VAL A 4 14.52 -22.78 54.91
C VAL A 4 13.01 -22.85 54.75
N VAL A 5 12.28 -22.47 55.81
CA VAL A 5 10.86 -22.10 55.72
C VAL A 5 10.78 -20.71 55.11
N THR A 6 10.06 -20.57 54.01
CA THR A 6 9.94 -19.33 53.24
C THR A 6 8.74 -18.49 53.69
N ASP A 7 7.66 -19.16 54.11
CA ASP A 7 6.42 -18.54 54.60
C ASP A 7 5.61 -19.52 55.47
N MET A 8 4.71 -18.98 56.28
CA MET A 8 3.91 -19.73 57.25
C MET A 8 2.53 -19.11 57.44
N LYS A 9 1.48 -19.94 57.43
CA LYS A 9 0.10 -19.51 57.67
C LYS A 9 -0.60 -20.42 58.66
N ILE A 10 -1.36 -19.81 59.57
CA ILE A 10 -2.14 -20.53 60.59
C ILE A 10 -3.63 -20.37 60.25
N ASP A 11 -4.34 -21.48 60.10
CA ASP A 11 -5.80 -21.54 60.04
C ASP A 11 -6.33 -22.06 61.38
N THR A 12 -6.64 -21.13 62.28
CA THR A 12 -7.20 -21.45 63.60
C THR A 12 -8.64 -21.97 63.53
N ARG A 13 -9.36 -21.79 62.42
CA ARG A 13 -10.72 -22.34 62.28
C ARG A 13 -10.70 -23.85 62.04
N ARG A 14 -9.63 -24.34 61.42
CA ARG A 14 -9.46 -25.76 61.05
C ARG A 14 -8.33 -26.45 61.81
N ASN A 15 -7.68 -25.75 62.74
CA ASN A 15 -6.52 -26.22 63.50
C ASN A 15 -5.43 -26.76 62.57
N ARG A 16 -4.97 -25.90 61.65
CA ARG A 16 -3.90 -26.21 60.70
C ARG A 16 -2.83 -25.13 60.68
N ILE A 17 -1.59 -25.54 60.48
CA ILE A 17 -0.48 -24.64 60.11
C ILE A 17 0.17 -25.14 58.83
N TYR A 18 0.30 -24.25 57.87
CA TYR A 18 0.87 -24.47 56.54
C TYR A 18 2.25 -23.83 56.50
N LEU A 19 3.25 -24.57 56.06
CA LEU A 19 4.62 -24.11 55.89
C LEU A 19 5.05 -24.30 54.44
N SER A 20 5.62 -23.26 53.83
CA SER A 20 6.28 -23.36 52.52
C SER A 20 7.79 -23.34 52.66
N GLY A 21 8.49 -23.93 51.69
CA GLY A 21 9.96 -23.86 51.57
C GLY A 21 10.66 -25.23 51.60
N ARG A 22 12.00 -25.22 51.71
CA ARG A 22 12.81 -26.45 51.80
C ARG A 22 12.85 -26.90 53.25
N ILE A 23 11.91 -27.76 53.64
CA ILE A 23 11.85 -28.29 55.00
C ILE A 23 12.61 -29.62 55.04
N GLU A 24 13.47 -29.82 56.04
CA GLU A 24 14.44 -30.93 56.12
C GLU A 24 13.80 -32.31 55.96
N TYR A 25 12.58 -32.46 56.49
CA TYR A 25 11.81 -33.71 56.48
C TYR A 25 11.07 -33.99 55.14
N ALA A 26 11.06 -33.01 54.23
CA ALA A 26 10.25 -32.99 53.01
C ALA A 26 11.07 -32.67 51.74
N TYR A 27 12.40 -32.63 51.86
CA TYR A 27 13.32 -32.08 50.86
C TYR A 27 13.14 -32.66 49.44
N ASP A 28 12.74 -33.93 49.35
CA ASP A 28 12.48 -34.70 48.13
C ASP A 28 10.98 -34.95 47.87
N LYS A 29 10.10 -34.59 48.80
CA LYS A 29 8.68 -34.97 48.83
C LYS A 29 7.70 -33.84 48.53
N GLY A 30 8.10 -32.58 48.69
CA GLY A 30 7.23 -31.43 48.37
C GLY A 30 7.66 -30.13 49.04
N TRP A 31 7.07 -29.02 48.57
CA TRP A 31 7.41 -27.66 49.01
C TRP A 31 6.39 -27.06 49.97
N LEU A 32 5.33 -27.80 50.27
CA LEU A 32 4.26 -27.45 51.21
C LEU A 32 4.13 -28.56 52.27
N SER A 33 4.24 -28.18 53.54
CA SER A 33 4.03 -29.06 54.69
C SER A 33 2.90 -28.54 55.56
N VAL A 34 2.01 -29.41 56.01
CA VAL A 34 0.84 -29.05 56.82
C VAL A 34 0.85 -29.86 58.11
N TYR A 35 0.81 -29.17 59.25
CA TYR A 35 0.62 -29.79 60.57
C TYR A 35 -0.81 -29.59 61.05
N ALA A 36 -1.32 -30.58 61.78
CA ALA A 36 -2.47 -30.38 62.65
C ALA A 36 -2.03 -29.57 63.89
N LEU A 37 -2.95 -28.77 64.43
CA LEU A 37 -2.76 -28.10 65.71
C LEU A 37 -3.60 -28.81 66.78
N ASP A 38 -3.02 -28.98 67.96
CA ASP A 38 -3.75 -29.48 69.11
C ASP A 38 -4.70 -28.41 69.69
N LYS A 39 -5.38 -28.74 70.79
CA LYS A 39 -6.31 -27.84 71.47
C LYS A 39 -5.66 -26.56 72.04
N ASN A 40 -4.35 -26.54 72.22
CA ASN A 40 -3.58 -25.38 72.68
C ASN A 40 -3.07 -24.54 71.50
N GLY A 41 -3.22 -25.03 70.27
CA GLY A 41 -2.68 -24.41 69.06
C GLY A 41 -1.25 -24.84 68.75
N ASP A 42 -0.73 -25.87 69.41
CA ASP A 42 0.62 -26.39 69.20
C ASP A 42 0.63 -27.42 68.06
N PRO A 43 1.66 -27.45 67.19
CA PRO A 43 1.75 -28.46 66.13
C PRO A 43 1.82 -29.89 66.68
N GLU A 44 0.90 -30.75 66.26
CA GLU A 44 0.79 -32.14 66.69
C GLU A 44 1.18 -33.11 65.56
N GLY A 45 2.07 -34.06 65.88
CA GLY A 45 2.47 -35.14 64.97
C GLY A 45 3.43 -34.76 63.85
N THR A 46 3.61 -35.68 62.90
CA THR A 46 4.44 -35.47 61.69
C THR A 46 3.64 -34.71 60.62
N PRO A 47 4.21 -33.69 59.95
CA PRO A 47 3.47 -32.94 58.94
C PRO A 47 3.15 -33.81 57.73
N ARG A 48 1.99 -33.56 57.12
CA ARG A 48 1.68 -34.07 55.78
C ARG A 48 2.37 -33.19 54.75
N VAL A 49 3.10 -33.81 53.84
CA VAL A 49 3.81 -33.12 52.75
C VAL A 49 2.99 -33.25 51.48
N TYR A 50 2.77 -32.12 50.80
CA TYR A 50 2.05 -32.06 49.53
C TYR A 50 3.05 -31.75 48.40
N PRO A 51 3.23 -32.65 47.42
CA PRO A 51 4.12 -32.42 46.30
C PRO A 51 3.54 -31.35 45.37
N SER A 52 4.43 -30.58 44.73
CA SER A 52 4.05 -29.73 43.60
C SER A 52 3.66 -30.63 42.42
N LEU A 53 2.48 -30.41 41.84
CA LEU A 53 1.95 -31.25 40.76
C LEU A 53 2.25 -30.66 39.37
N THR A 54 2.59 -29.37 39.29
CA THR A 54 2.82 -28.65 38.02
C THR A 54 4.01 -27.70 38.09
N GLY A 55 5.13 -28.10 37.47
CA GLY A 55 6.28 -27.24 37.13
C GLY A 55 7.41 -27.14 38.18
N PRO A 56 8.62 -26.72 37.76
CA PRO A 56 9.75 -26.48 38.67
C PRO A 56 9.60 -25.15 39.43
N GLY A 57 9.89 -25.15 40.73
CA GLY A 57 9.94 -23.92 41.55
C GLY A 57 9.63 -24.18 43.02
N ALA A 58 10.36 -23.52 43.93
CA ALA A 58 10.05 -23.56 45.36
C ALA A 58 8.83 -22.67 45.64
N ILE A 59 7.97 -23.06 46.59
CA ILE A 59 6.91 -22.18 47.08
C ILE A 59 7.54 -21.14 48.01
N GLU A 60 7.46 -19.87 47.64
CA GLU A 60 8.08 -18.74 48.35
C GLU A 60 7.10 -18.03 49.28
N SER A 61 5.82 -18.05 48.94
CA SER A 61 4.77 -17.46 49.75
C SER A 61 3.46 -18.22 49.58
N ILE A 62 2.68 -18.27 50.65
CA ILE A 62 1.37 -18.91 50.70
C ILE A 62 0.36 -17.96 51.33
N GLU A 63 -0.91 -18.08 50.96
CA GLU A 63 -1.99 -17.31 51.59
C GLU A 63 -3.30 -18.09 51.58
N ILE A 64 -4.17 -17.87 52.58
CA ILE A 64 -5.44 -18.59 52.70
C ILE A 64 -6.59 -17.65 52.32
N SER A 65 -7.51 -18.14 51.49
CA SER A 65 -8.76 -17.43 51.17
C SER A 65 -9.61 -17.09 52.41
N ARG A 66 -10.48 -16.08 52.29
CA ARG A 66 -11.27 -15.58 53.44
C ARG A 66 -12.21 -16.62 54.06
N ASP A 67 -12.77 -17.50 53.24
CA ASP A 67 -13.60 -18.63 53.68
C ASP A 67 -12.75 -19.87 54.03
N GLY A 68 -11.45 -19.85 53.71
CA GLY A 68 -10.49 -20.92 53.88
C GLY A 68 -10.79 -22.15 53.02
N SER A 69 -11.48 -21.98 51.89
CA SER A 69 -11.73 -23.04 50.92
C SER A 69 -10.57 -23.24 49.94
N LEU A 70 -9.68 -22.25 49.83
CA LEU A 70 -8.53 -22.22 48.92
C LEU A 70 -7.24 -21.81 49.63
N LEU A 71 -6.14 -22.42 49.22
CA LEU A 71 -4.76 -22.03 49.49
C LEU A 71 -4.12 -21.49 48.21
N TYR A 72 -3.58 -20.27 48.28
CA TYR A 72 -2.82 -19.63 47.21
C TYR A 72 -1.33 -19.90 47.40
N GLU A 73 -0.60 -20.15 46.32
CA GLU A 73 0.84 -20.40 46.32
C GLU A 73 1.55 -19.55 45.26
N ALA A 74 2.61 -18.85 45.67
CA ALA A 74 3.54 -18.13 44.80
C ALA A 74 4.89 -18.86 44.74
N ARG A 75 5.49 -18.92 43.54
CA ARG A 75 6.68 -19.76 43.30
C ARG A 75 7.83 -19.00 42.67
N THR A 76 9.06 -19.41 43.02
CA THR A 76 10.28 -18.81 42.45
C THR A 76 10.30 -18.96 40.93
N TYR A 77 10.57 -17.86 40.21
CA TYR A 77 10.68 -17.81 38.74
C TYR A 77 9.42 -18.26 37.99
N ASN A 78 8.24 -18.18 38.61
CA ASN A 78 6.98 -18.51 37.96
C ASN A 78 6.09 -17.27 37.82
N GLN A 79 5.43 -17.16 36.68
CA GLN A 79 4.49 -16.08 36.38
C GLN A 79 3.04 -16.48 36.70
N SER A 80 2.83 -17.55 37.46
CA SER A 80 1.49 -18.03 37.82
C SER A 80 1.26 -18.00 39.32
N LEU A 81 0.02 -17.69 39.71
CA LEU A 81 -0.53 -17.96 41.03
C LEU A 81 -1.13 -19.35 41.04
N PHE A 82 -0.69 -20.22 41.95
CA PHE A 82 -1.20 -21.57 42.05
C PHE A 82 -2.26 -21.68 43.14
N LEU A 83 -3.28 -22.50 42.90
CA LEU A 83 -4.39 -22.68 43.82
C LEU A 83 -4.55 -24.16 44.17
N ARG A 84 -4.78 -24.42 45.46
CA ARG A 84 -5.24 -25.72 45.97
C ARG A 84 -6.57 -25.58 46.69
N GLN A 85 -7.47 -26.52 46.46
CA GLN A 85 -8.70 -26.61 47.22
C GLN A 85 -8.41 -27.22 48.59
N LEU A 86 -8.99 -26.66 49.65
CA LEU A 86 -8.90 -27.18 51.00
C LEU A 86 -10.19 -27.91 51.34
N ASP A 87 -10.07 -29.10 51.94
CA ASP A 87 -11.23 -29.81 52.46
C ASP A 87 -11.77 -29.18 53.76
N LYS A 88 -12.81 -29.78 54.33
CA LYS A 88 -13.40 -29.33 55.60
C LYS A 88 -12.42 -29.31 56.78
N ASN A 89 -11.33 -30.08 56.71
CA ASN A 89 -10.29 -30.18 57.73
C ASN A 89 -9.10 -29.25 57.43
N GLY A 90 -9.09 -28.56 56.29
CA GLY A 90 -8.00 -27.68 55.87
C GLY A 90 -6.86 -28.42 55.19
N ASP A 91 -7.08 -29.67 54.78
CA ASP A 91 -6.09 -30.44 54.04
C ASP A 91 -6.23 -30.14 52.52
N PRO A 92 -5.13 -29.82 51.81
CA PRO A 92 -5.15 -29.67 50.37
C PRO A 92 -5.67 -30.93 49.63
N THR A 93 -6.64 -30.73 48.74
CA THR A 93 -7.29 -31.76 47.93
C THR A 93 -7.34 -31.38 46.45
N GLY A 94 -7.42 -32.40 45.59
CA GLY A 94 -7.49 -32.21 44.14
C GLY A 94 -6.16 -31.88 43.46
N GLN A 95 -6.21 -31.65 42.15
CA GLN A 95 -5.07 -31.16 41.39
C GLN A 95 -4.91 -29.64 41.59
N GLU A 96 -3.65 -29.23 41.66
CA GLU A 96 -3.24 -27.83 41.68
C GLU A 96 -3.63 -27.13 40.37
N ARG A 97 -4.12 -25.90 40.46
CA ARG A 97 -4.46 -25.07 39.29
C ARG A 97 -3.57 -23.83 39.24
N GLY A 98 -2.72 -23.74 38.22
CA GLY A 98 -1.95 -22.53 37.93
C GLY A 98 -2.78 -21.49 37.17
N ILE A 99 -2.74 -20.23 37.63
CA ILE A 99 -3.35 -19.07 36.98
C ILE A 99 -2.23 -18.15 36.49
N PRO A 100 -2.02 -18.00 35.18
CA PRO A 100 -1.03 -17.08 34.63
C PRO A 100 -1.37 -15.64 35.03
N LEU A 101 -0.36 -14.92 35.48
CA LEU A 101 -0.42 -13.51 35.84
C LEU A 101 0.72 -12.82 35.08
N GLY A 102 0.46 -11.63 34.52
CA GLY A 102 1.35 -10.97 33.54
C GLY A 102 2.72 -10.49 34.07
N GLY A 103 3.25 -11.06 35.16
CA GLY A 103 4.57 -10.75 35.73
C GLY A 103 5.00 -11.76 36.78
N TYR A 104 6.25 -11.64 37.26
CA TYR A 104 6.85 -12.54 38.24
C TYR A 104 6.32 -12.32 39.66
N ILE A 105 5.62 -13.30 40.23
CA ILE A 105 5.11 -13.26 41.61
C ILE A 105 6.04 -14.11 42.47
N ASN A 106 7.15 -13.50 42.86
CA ASN A 106 8.31 -14.26 43.34
C ASN A 106 8.67 -14.02 44.82
N SER A 107 7.93 -13.21 45.59
CA SER A 107 8.38 -12.92 46.98
C SER A 107 7.33 -12.97 48.08
N ARG A 108 6.18 -12.28 47.97
CA ARG A 108 5.19 -12.23 49.07
C ARG A 108 3.76 -12.04 48.59
N MET A 109 2.81 -12.68 49.26
CA MET A 109 1.38 -12.48 49.04
C MET A 109 0.66 -12.06 50.33
N PHE A 110 -0.33 -11.19 50.19
CA PHE A 110 -1.20 -10.75 51.28
C PHE A 110 -2.65 -10.67 50.82
N LEU A 111 -3.56 -11.36 51.52
CA LEU A 111 -4.99 -11.19 51.30
C LEU A 111 -5.46 -9.87 51.93
N ALA A 112 -6.17 -9.05 51.16
CA ALA A 112 -6.83 -7.86 51.69
C ALA A 112 -7.85 -8.24 52.78
N SER A 113 -8.04 -7.38 53.77
CA SER A 113 -8.94 -7.64 54.92
C SER A 113 -10.40 -7.91 54.51
N ASP A 114 -10.83 -7.32 53.40
CA ASP A 114 -12.16 -7.54 52.80
C ASP A 114 -12.26 -8.88 52.03
N GLY A 115 -11.16 -9.60 51.82
CA GLY A 115 -11.08 -10.84 51.05
C GLY A 115 -11.33 -10.67 49.54
N SER A 116 -11.48 -9.45 49.05
CA SER A 116 -11.79 -9.15 47.65
C SER A 116 -10.57 -9.13 46.75
N ARG A 117 -9.36 -9.06 47.32
CA ARG A 117 -8.12 -8.81 46.60
C ARG A 117 -6.94 -9.54 47.25
N LEU A 118 -6.01 -9.98 46.41
CA LEU A 118 -4.70 -10.50 46.82
C LEU A 118 -3.62 -9.53 46.31
N LEU A 119 -2.77 -9.06 47.22
CA LEU A 119 -1.60 -8.22 46.93
C LEU A 119 -0.39 -9.14 46.76
N ALA A 120 0.24 -9.12 45.60
CA ALA A 120 1.32 -10.02 45.24
C ALA A 120 2.57 -9.22 44.83
N GLY A 121 3.65 -9.35 45.59
CA GLY A 121 4.93 -8.70 45.33
C GLY A 121 5.95 -9.63 44.67
N GLY A 122 6.74 -9.09 43.73
CA GLY A 122 7.84 -9.82 43.08
C GLY A 122 8.60 -8.99 42.03
N GLY A 123 9.92 -9.18 41.94
CA GLY A 123 10.75 -8.60 40.86
C GLY A 123 10.74 -7.07 40.74
N GLY A 124 10.52 -6.36 41.85
CA GLY A 124 10.40 -4.88 41.86
C GLY A 124 8.98 -4.35 41.56
N THR A 125 7.98 -5.23 41.46
CA THR A 125 6.59 -4.86 41.19
C THR A 125 5.65 -5.31 42.31
N LEU A 126 4.55 -4.56 42.49
CA LEU A 126 3.42 -4.92 43.35
C LEU A 126 2.18 -5.08 42.46
N GLN A 127 1.60 -6.27 42.45
CA GLN A 127 0.40 -6.60 41.68
C GLN A 127 -0.82 -6.70 42.61
N LEU A 128 -1.96 -6.23 42.12
CA LEU A 128 -3.24 -6.33 42.82
C LEU A 128 -4.18 -7.24 42.02
N ILE A 129 -4.49 -8.40 42.60
CA ILE A 129 -5.28 -9.45 41.98
C ILE A 129 -6.68 -9.42 42.58
N LYS A 130 -7.71 -9.08 41.80
CA LYS A 130 -9.10 -9.12 42.27
C LYS A 130 -9.56 -10.57 42.40
N LEU A 131 -10.35 -10.86 43.42
CA LEU A 131 -10.89 -12.19 43.72
C LEU A 131 -12.42 -12.16 43.58
N SER A 132 -12.99 -13.25 43.09
CA SER A 132 -14.43 -13.50 43.15
C SER A 132 -14.91 -13.67 44.60
N SER A 133 -16.22 -13.71 44.83
CA SER A 133 -16.79 -14.04 46.14
C SER A 133 -16.37 -15.42 46.67
N ALA A 134 -15.99 -16.33 45.79
CA ALA A 134 -15.44 -17.65 46.10
C ALA A 134 -13.91 -17.65 46.29
N GLY A 135 -13.27 -16.48 46.35
CA GLY A 135 -11.81 -16.36 46.50
C GLY A 135 -11.01 -16.66 45.23
N VAL A 136 -11.62 -17.13 44.15
CA VAL A 136 -10.88 -17.41 42.91
C VAL A 136 -10.42 -16.10 42.25
N PRO A 137 -9.14 -15.95 41.88
CA PRO A 137 -8.63 -14.82 41.09
C PRO A 137 -9.45 -14.60 39.84
N LEU A 138 -9.94 -13.37 39.67
CA LEU A 138 -10.61 -12.95 38.44
C LEU A 138 -9.54 -12.81 37.37
N GLN A 139 -9.53 -13.73 36.40
CA GLN A 139 -8.72 -13.63 35.20
C GLN A 139 -9.34 -12.55 34.31
N GLY A 140 -8.67 -11.42 34.17
CA GLY A 140 -9.08 -10.34 33.27
C GLY A 140 -8.29 -10.36 31.97
N LEU A 141 -8.87 -9.82 30.91
CA LEU A 141 -8.11 -9.48 29.72
C LEU A 141 -7.32 -8.21 30.03
N HIS A 142 -6.00 -8.30 29.98
CA HIS A 142 -5.14 -7.14 30.22
C HIS A 142 -5.15 -6.24 28.98
N ALA A 143 -5.62 -5.01 29.12
CA ALA A 143 -5.84 -4.09 28.02
C ALA A 143 -4.84 -2.94 28.01
N LYS A 144 -4.15 -2.80 26.90
CA LYS A 144 -3.32 -1.63 26.58
C LYS A 144 -4.00 -0.80 25.51
N PHE A 145 -3.73 0.50 25.52
CA PHE A 145 -4.27 1.40 24.51
C PHE A 145 -3.19 2.22 23.83
N THR A 146 -3.46 2.56 22.57
CA THR A 146 -2.81 3.64 21.83
C THR A 146 -3.88 4.61 21.38
N ALA A 147 -3.63 5.91 21.45
CA ALA A 147 -4.51 6.96 20.92
C ALA A 147 -3.65 8.15 20.45
N GLY A 148 -3.52 8.32 19.13
CA GLY A 148 -2.57 9.28 18.58
C GLY A 148 -1.14 9.01 19.05
N ALA A 149 -0.49 9.99 19.68
CA ALA A 149 0.87 9.84 20.22
C ALA A 149 0.92 9.22 21.62
N GLN A 150 -0.24 9.03 22.27
CA GLN A 150 -0.30 8.49 23.64
C GLN A 150 -0.44 6.98 23.62
N GLN A 151 0.31 6.33 24.50
CA GLN A 151 0.17 4.91 24.83
C GLN A 151 -0.01 4.76 26.34
N GLY A 152 -0.72 3.72 26.76
CA GLY A 152 -0.87 3.44 28.17
C GLY A 152 -1.53 2.12 28.47
N ASP A 153 -1.71 1.87 29.77
CA ASP A 153 -2.24 0.64 30.31
C ASP A 153 -3.58 0.91 30.99
N ILE A 154 -4.64 0.22 30.55
CA ILE A 154 -5.96 0.27 31.18
C ILE A 154 -6.04 -0.74 32.34
N GLY A 155 -5.17 -1.75 32.34
CA GLY A 155 -5.14 -2.85 33.29
C GLY A 155 -6.11 -3.98 32.92
N PHE A 156 -6.53 -4.74 33.93
CA PHE A 156 -7.39 -5.90 33.73
C PHE A 156 -8.86 -5.49 33.50
N LEU A 157 -9.38 -5.85 32.34
CA LEU A 157 -10.80 -5.74 32.02
C LEU A 157 -11.54 -7.01 32.47
N ILE A 158 -12.68 -6.80 33.12
CA ILE A 158 -13.61 -7.86 33.51
C ILE A 158 -14.91 -7.65 32.72
N PRO A 159 -15.45 -8.67 32.03
CA PRO A 159 -16.69 -8.53 31.28
C PRO A 159 -17.82 -7.91 32.12
N GLY A 160 -18.45 -6.86 31.59
CA GLY A 160 -19.54 -6.14 32.25
C GLY A 160 -19.11 -5.14 33.33
N ILE A 161 -17.83 -5.06 33.70
CA ILE A 161 -17.31 -4.09 34.67
C ILE A 161 -16.53 -3.00 33.94
N PRO A 162 -16.92 -1.71 34.04
CA PRO A 162 -16.16 -0.61 33.44
C PRO A 162 -14.73 -0.51 33.99
N SER A 163 -13.80 -0.08 33.14
CA SER A 163 -12.45 0.30 33.59
C SER A 163 -12.47 1.66 34.29
N GLU A 164 -11.32 2.05 34.84
CA GLU A 164 -11.08 3.45 35.17
C GLU A 164 -11.04 4.32 33.91
N TRP A 165 -11.33 5.61 34.08
CA TRP A 165 -11.28 6.59 32.99
C TRP A 165 -9.84 6.93 32.61
N VAL A 166 -9.57 6.99 31.31
CA VAL A 166 -8.28 7.39 30.76
C VAL A 166 -8.41 8.78 30.13
N CYS A 167 -7.54 9.71 30.50
CA CYS A 167 -7.43 11.02 29.86
C CYS A 167 -6.62 10.90 28.56
N LEU A 168 -7.18 11.39 27.45
CA LEU A 168 -6.61 11.27 26.11
C LEU A 168 -6.04 12.59 25.57
N ASP A 169 -6.05 13.66 26.36
CA ASP A 169 -5.62 15.00 25.95
C ASP A 169 -4.19 14.99 25.39
N THR A 170 -3.27 14.26 26.03
CA THR A 170 -1.87 14.15 25.57
C THR A 170 -1.77 13.53 24.18
N GLY A 171 -2.66 12.59 23.83
CA GLY A 171 -2.64 11.90 22.55
C GLY A 171 -3.38 12.62 21.42
N LEU A 172 -4.38 13.45 21.76
CA LEU A 172 -5.35 13.97 20.80
C LEU A 172 -5.28 15.51 20.58
N LYS A 173 -4.66 16.28 21.49
CA LYS A 173 -4.67 17.76 21.45
C LYS A 173 -3.90 18.39 20.29
N ASP A 174 -2.83 17.74 19.82
CA ASP A 174 -1.88 18.34 18.86
C ASP A 174 -2.29 18.07 17.39
N GLY A 175 -3.58 18.13 17.07
CA GLY A 175 -4.06 18.03 15.68
C GLY A 175 -5.57 18.20 15.55
N VAL A 176 -6.05 18.16 14.30
CA VAL A 176 -7.46 18.26 13.92
C VAL A 176 -7.93 17.03 13.15
N GLY A 177 -9.24 16.75 13.16
CA GLY A 177 -9.82 15.63 12.42
C GLY A 177 -9.85 14.32 13.22
N PHE A 178 -9.47 13.21 12.61
CA PHE A 178 -9.51 11.88 13.23
C PHE A 178 -8.15 11.44 13.75
N SER A 179 -8.17 10.62 14.80
CA SER A 179 -7.04 9.84 15.28
C SER A 179 -7.44 8.38 15.39
N PHE A 180 -6.50 7.49 15.08
CA PHE A 180 -6.68 6.09 15.39
C PHE A 180 -6.41 5.83 16.86
N SER A 181 -7.31 5.08 17.46
CA SER A 181 -7.09 4.43 18.74
C SER A 181 -7.15 2.92 18.58
N GLU A 182 -6.32 2.23 19.35
CA GLU A 182 -6.24 0.78 19.40
C GLU A 182 -6.35 0.33 20.85
N ILE A 183 -7.14 -0.72 21.09
CA ILE A 183 -7.11 -1.50 22.32
C ILE A 183 -6.56 -2.88 21.99
N ALA A 184 -5.42 -3.21 22.60
CA ALA A 184 -4.80 -4.52 22.50
C ALA A 184 -5.01 -5.29 23.81
N LEU A 185 -5.64 -6.45 23.71
CA LEU A 185 -5.94 -7.35 24.82
C LEU A 185 -4.90 -8.46 24.90
N SER A 186 -4.60 -8.92 26.11
CA SER A 186 -3.61 -9.95 26.38
C SER A 186 -3.98 -10.74 27.63
N GLY A 187 -3.25 -11.84 27.89
CA GLY A 187 -3.42 -12.69 29.09
C GLY A 187 -4.28 -13.93 28.89
N ALA A 188 -5.10 -13.99 27.84
CA ALA A 188 -5.82 -15.19 27.41
C ALA A 188 -5.93 -15.24 25.88
N GLU A 189 -6.17 -16.42 25.33
CA GLU A 189 -6.56 -16.57 23.92
C GLU A 189 -7.98 -16.00 23.73
N ILE A 190 -8.15 -15.14 22.73
CA ILE A 190 -9.41 -14.45 22.46
C ILE A 190 -9.83 -14.80 21.04
N ALA A 191 -10.86 -15.63 20.90
CA ALA A 191 -11.45 -15.91 19.58
C ALA A 191 -12.27 -14.71 19.08
N ARG A 192 -13.03 -14.07 19.98
CA ARG A 192 -13.90 -12.93 19.69
C ARG A 192 -14.08 -12.09 20.94
N VAL A 193 -14.11 -10.77 20.77
CA VAL A 193 -14.40 -9.82 21.86
C VAL A 193 -15.32 -8.71 21.38
N ALA A 194 -16.21 -8.26 22.27
CA ALA A 194 -16.99 -7.05 22.10
C ALA A 194 -16.56 -6.03 23.16
N ILE A 195 -16.05 -4.88 22.74
CA ILE A 195 -15.60 -3.82 23.64
C ILE A 195 -16.56 -2.63 23.51
N LYS A 196 -17.09 -2.20 24.66
CA LYS A 196 -17.88 -0.98 24.79
C LYS A 196 -16.97 0.18 25.18
N TYR A 197 -17.01 1.26 24.41
CA TYR A 197 -16.29 2.50 24.65
C TYR A 197 -17.27 3.57 25.07
N GLU A 198 -16.99 4.24 26.18
CA GLU A 198 -17.70 5.45 26.60
C GLU A 198 -16.72 6.62 26.52
N THR A 199 -17.10 7.69 25.84
CA THR A 199 -16.29 8.90 25.72
C THR A 199 -17.01 10.05 26.41
N ALA A 200 -16.28 10.76 27.26
CA ALA A 200 -16.81 11.83 28.07
C ALA A 200 -15.93 13.08 27.99
N LEU A 201 -16.57 14.25 28.05
CA LEU A 201 -15.89 15.51 28.30
C LEU A 201 -15.76 15.70 29.81
N PHE A 202 -14.58 16.12 30.24
CA PHE A 202 -14.33 16.50 31.62
C PHE A 202 -14.36 18.03 31.72
N ASP A 203 -15.39 18.57 32.37
CA ASP A 203 -15.54 20.01 32.59
C ASP A 203 -15.86 20.28 34.07
N ARG A 204 -15.09 21.19 34.69
CA ARG A 204 -15.28 21.66 36.08
C ARG A 204 -15.53 20.53 37.10
N GLY A 205 -14.77 19.44 37.00
CA GLY A 205 -14.86 18.31 37.93
C GLY A 205 -16.02 17.34 37.65
N LYS A 206 -16.80 17.54 36.58
CA LYS A 206 -17.88 16.66 36.17
C LYS A 206 -17.55 15.98 34.84
N ARG A 207 -17.83 14.67 34.76
CA ARG A 207 -17.76 13.89 33.51
C ARG A 207 -19.13 13.88 32.87
N LYS A 208 -19.21 14.25 31.60
CA LYS A 208 -20.43 14.11 30.78
C LYS A 208 -20.13 13.20 29.61
N VAL A 209 -20.66 11.97 29.67
CA VAL A 209 -20.60 11.03 28.55
C VAL A 209 -21.38 11.63 27.38
N PHE A 210 -20.75 11.68 26.21
CA PHE A 210 -21.36 12.21 24.99
C PHE A 210 -21.40 11.19 23.84
N ALA A 211 -20.57 10.14 23.90
CA ALA A 211 -20.58 9.05 22.94
C ALA A 211 -20.47 7.70 23.65
N THR A 212 -21.16 6.72 23.10
CA THR A 212 -21.04 5.32 23.52
C THR A 212 -21.11 4.45 22.28
N VAL A 213 -20.05 3.69 22.03
CA VAL A 213 -19.96 2.80 20.87
C VAL A 213 -19.55 1.41 21.32
N THR A 214 -19.95 0.40 20.57
CA THR A 214 -19.52 -0.98 20.79
C THR A 214 -19.09 -1.55 19.46
N GLY A 215 -17.90 -2.14 19.41
CA GLY A 215 -17.47 -2.89 18.25
C GLY A 215 -17.11 -4.30 18.65
N THR A 216 -17.11 -5.19 17.67
CA THR A 216 -16.85 -6.61 17.87
C THR A 216 -15.82 -7.06 16.85
N VAL A 217 -14.76 -7.70 17.33
CA VAL A 217 -13.63 -8.14 16.50
C VAL A 217 -13.31 -9.59 16.78
N LEU A 218 -12.67 -10.25 15.80
CA LEU A 218 -12.03 -11.55 16.00
C LEU A 218 -10.60 -11.36 16.49
N GLY A 219 -10.17 -12.10 17.51
CA GLY A 219 -8.86 -11.88 18.10
C GLY A 219 -8.87 -10.82 19.20
N ASN A 220 -7.69 -10.25 19.45
CA ASN A 220 -7.37 -9.48 20.65
C ASN A 220 -7.13 -7.99 20.40
N VAL A 221 -7.29 -7.49 19.17
CA VAL A 221 -7.04 -6.08 18.84
C VAL A 221 -8.30 -5.48 18.24
N GLN A 222 -8.78 -4.39 18.85
CA GLN A 222 -9.89 -3.60 18.33
C GLN A 222 -9.47 -2.17 18.14
N LYS A 223 -9.84 -1.56 17.01
CA LYS A 223 -9.53 -0.16 16.74
C LYS A 223 -10.78 0.69 16.69
N LEU A 224 -10.57 1.98 16.91
CA LEU A 224 -11.61 2.99 17.01
C LEU A 224 -11.11 4.29 16.40
N LEU A 225 -11.98 4.98 15.67
CA LEU A 225 -11.75 6.36 15.26
C LEU A 225 -12.18 7.29 16.40
N LEU A 226 -11.28 8.16 16.82
CA LEU A 226 -11.53 9.20 17.82
C LEU A 226 -11.34 10.58 17.22
N PRO A 227 -12.10 11.60 17.66
CA PRO A 227 -11.86 12.98 17.26
C PRO A 227 -10.55 13.48 17.88
N ARG A 228 -9.78 14.24 17.09
CA ARG A 228 -8.78 15.19 17.60
C ARG A 228 -9.48 16.52 17.91
N TYR A 229 -8.75 17.42 18.56
CA TYR A 229 -9.27 18.73 18.93
C TYR A 229 -9.56 19.57 17.67
N GLY A 230 -10.27 20.70 17.80
CA GLY A 230 -10.53 21.61 16.68
C GLY A 230 -11.98 22.03 16.47
N THR A 231 -12.88 21.53 17.31
CA THR A 231 -14.28 22.00 17.41
C THR A 231 -14.76 21.83 18.84
N ASP A 232 -15.64 22.72 19.30
CA ASP A 232 -16.32 22.64 20.61
C ASP A 232 -17.74 22.07 20.48
N ASP A 233 -18.19 21.74 19.26
CA ASP A 233 -19.50 21.13 19.03
C ASP A 233 -19.51 19.66 19.49
N VAL A 234 -20.02 19.44 20.70
CA VAL A 234 -20.11 18.10 21.32
C VAL A 234 -20.88 17.10 20.46
N ALA A 235 -21.91 17.54 19.71
CA ALA A 235 -22.66 16.63 18.85
C ALA A 235 -21.82 16.18 17.65
N HIS A 236 -21.05 17.11 17.06
CA HIS A 236 -20.10 16.78 16.02
C HIS A 236 -18.98 15.86 16.54
N ILE A 237 -18.39 16.17 17.70
CA ILE A 237 -17.38 15.31 18.36
C ILE A 237 -17.94 13.91 18.61
N ALA A 238 -19.17 13.80 19.13
CA ALA A 238 -19.83 12.52 19.36
C ALA A 238 -19.95 11.69 18.07
N SER A 239 -20.30 12.34 16.95
CA SER A 239 -20.42 11.68 15.66
C SER A 239 -19.10 11.13 15.12
N MET A 240 -17.96 11.64 15.59
CA MET A 240 -16.61 11.23 15.15
C MET A 240 -16.05 10.04 15.93
N VAL A 241 -16.70 9.62 17.04
CA VAL A 241 -16.33 8.40 17.75
C VAL A 241 -16.98 7.21 17.05
N GLN A 242 -16.20 6.44 16.27
CA GLN A 242 -16.76 5.43 15.37
C GLN A 242 -15.93 4.15 15.35
N THR A 243 -16.60 2.99 15.36
CA THR A 243 -16.00 1.69 15.02
C THR A 243 -15.90 1.52 13.51
N GLN A 244 -15.16 0.51 13.05
CA GLN A 244 -15.10 0.20 11.61
C GLN A 244 -16.49 -0.16 11.06
N GLY A 245 -17.29 -0.93 11.80
CA GLY A 245 -18.66 -1.29 11.39
C GLY A 245 -19.58 -0.09 11.22
N MET A 246 -19.49 0.90 12.12
CA MET A 246 -20.25 2.16 11.99
C MET A 246 -19.82 2.96 10.76
N ARG A 247 -18.52 3.09 10.53
CA ARG A 247 -18.00 3.80 9.35
C ARG A 247 -18.38 3.08 8.05
N SER A 248 -18.27 1.75 8.03
CA SER A 248 -18.60 0.92 6.86
C SER A 248 -20.09 0.92 6.55
N GLN A 249 -20.95 1.12 7.55
CA GLN A 249 -22.39 1.33 7.34
C GLN A 249 -22.66 2.57 6.49
N LEU A 250 -21.97 3.68 6.75
CA LEU A 250 -22.08 4.91 5.95
C LEU A 250 -21.73 4.64 4.47
N TYR A 251 -20.65 3.90 4.22
CA TYR A 251 -20.23 3.53 2.86
C TYR A 251 -21.26 2.68 2.14
N LEU A 252 -21.83 1.70 2.85
CA LEU A 252 -22.89 0.86 2.33
C LEU A 252 -24.13 1.69 1.97
N ASP A 253 -24.48 2.69 2.77
CA ASP A 253 -25.64 3.53 2.50
C ASP A 253 -25.43 4.45 1.29
N PHE A 254 -24.21 5.00 1.10
CA PHE A 254 -23.83 5.70 -0.13
C PHE A 254 -23.91 4.79 -1.36
N ALA A 255 -23.39 3.56 -1.27
CA ALA A 255 -23.42 2.60 -2.37
C ALA A 255 -24.85 2.15 -2.72
N LYS A 256 -25.73 1.92 -1.73
CA LYS A 256 -27.14 1.57 -1.95
C LYS A 256 -27.88 2.63 -2.77
N ALA A 257 -27.55 3.91 -2.58
CA ALA A 257 -28.20 5.01 -3.29
C ALA A 257 -27.92 5.02 -4.81
N CYS A 258 -26.90 4.28 -5.27
CA CYS A 258 -26.52 4.19 -6.68
C CYS A 258 -26.29 2.75 -7.17
N ALA A 259 -26.85 1.78 -6.45
CA ALA A 259 -26.63 0.36 -6.68
C ALA A 259 -26.97 -0.08 -8.10
N LEU A 260 -26.11 -0.91 -8.68
CA LEU A 260 -26.28 -1.55 -9.97
C LEU A 260 -27.00 -2.88 -9.85
N ARG A 261 -27.86 -3.17 -10.81
CA ARG A 261 -28.47 -4.49 -10.96
C ARG A 261 -27.43 -5.53 -11.41
N PRO A 262 -27.58 -6.82 -11.09
CA PRO A 262 -26.60 -7.84 -11.48
C PRO A 262 -26.26 -7.86 -12.98
N GLU A 263 -27.24 -7.63 -13.85
CA GLU A 263 -27.07 -7.57 -15.31
C GLU A 263 -26.37 -6.30 -15.81
N GLU A 264 -26.23 -5.28 -14.98
CA GLU A 264 -25.55 -4.02 -15.30
C GLU A 264 -24.07 -4.02 -14.93
N LYS A 265 -23.63 -4.98 -14.12
CA LYS A 265 -22.26 -5.05 -13.62
C LYS A 265 -21.34 -5.69 -14.67
N PRO A 266 -20.12 -5.16 -14.85
CA PRO A 266 -19.13 -5.75 -15.76
C PRO A 266 -18.67 -7.12 -15.27
N LYS A 267 -18.59 -8.08 -16.19
CA LYS A 267 -18.24 -9.48 -15.92
C LYS A 267 -16.89 -9.88 -16.50
N HIS A 268 -16.48 -9.29 -17.63
CA HIS A 268 -15.28 -9.66 -18.36
C HIS A 268 -14.08 -8.80 -17.96
N PHE A 269 -14.26 -7.48 -17.96
CA PHE A 269 -13.23 -6.54 -17.50
C PHE A 269 -12.84 -6.76 -16.04
N ILE A 270 -11.58 -6.48 -15.70
CA ILE A 270 -11.14 -6.37 -14.30
C ILE A 270 -11.57 -4.99 -13.81
N VAL A 271 -12.46 -4.96 -12.81
CA VAL A 271 -12.88 -3.74 -12.12
C VAL A 271 -12.50 -3.90 -10.66
N ALA A 272 -11.32 -3.39 -10.33
CA ALA A 272 -10.65 -3.55 -9.06
C ALA A 272 -10.91 -2.38 -8.11
N ASN A 273 -10.86 -2.70 -6.82
CA ASN A 273 -10.78 -1.73 -5.74
C ASN A 273 -10.01 -2.34 -4.58
N TYR A 274 -9.29 -1.50 -3.86
CA TYR A 274 -8.86 -1.81 -2.51
C TYR A 274 -10.06 -1.87 -1.58
N SER A 275 -10.08 -2.80 -0.63
CA SER A 275 -10.88 -2.70 0.58
C SER A 275 -9.91 -2.64 1.75
N LEU A 276 -9.88 -1.48 2.39
CA LEU A 276 -9.00 -1.24 3.54
C LEU A 276 -9.80 -1.40 4.84
N GLY A 277 -9.41 -2.42 5.61
CA GLY A 277 -9.76 -2.55 7.01
C GLY A 277 -8.70 -1.93 7.90
N PHE A 278 -9.03 -1.74 9.17
CA PHE A 278 -8.05 -1.45 10.22
C PHE A 278 -8.11 -2.48 11.36
N ASP A 279 -9.20 -3.25 11.51
CA ASP A 279 -9.28 -4.40 12.39
C ASP A 279 -10.09 -5.57 11.77
N THR A 280 -10.39 -6.57 12.60
CA THR A 280 -11.06 -7.82 12.22
C THR A 280 -12.56 -7.78 12.50
N ASP A 281 -13.19 -6.59 12.44
CA ASP A 281 -14.65 -6.46 12.50
C ASP A 281 -15.30 -7.12 11.26
N THR A 282 -15.93 -8.27 11.49
CA THR A 282 -16.55 -9.08 10.43
C THR A 282 -17.72 -8.38 9.76
N ASP A 283 -18.49 -7.59 10.52
CA ASP A 283 -19.64 -6.84 10.02
C ASP A 283 -19.16 -5.65 9.17
N ALA A 284 -18.07 -4.99 9.58
CA ALA A 284 -17.42 -3.98 8.77
C ALA A 284 -16.94 -4.53 7.42
N PHE A 285 -16.26 -5.68 7.44
CA PHE A 285 -15.77 -6.34 6.23
C PHE A 285 -16.91 -6.67 5.26
N GLU A 286 -17.99 -7.29 5.74
CA GLU A 286 -19.17 -7.60 4.91
C GLU A 286 -19.77 -6.34 4.28
N LYS A 287 -19.93 -5.26 5.07
CA LYS A 287 -20.49 -3.98 4.58
C LYS A 287 -19.63 -3.36 3.48
N GLN A 288 -18.30 -3.37 3.63
CA GLN A 288 -17.39 -2.84 2.61
C GLN A 288 -17.43 -3.67 1.32
N VAL A 289 -17.35 -5.00 1.43
CA VAL A 289 -17.46 -5.92 0.29
C VAL A 289 -18.78 -5.71 -0.45
N ARG A 290 -19.89 -5.61 0.30
CA ARG A 290 -21.21 -5.33 -0.26
C ARG A 290 -21.27 -3.96 -0.94
N ALA A 291 -20.75 -2.91 -0.32
CA ALA A 291 -20.73 -1.56 -0.89
C ALA A 291 -20.00 -1.55 -2.24
N LEU A 292 -18.81 -2.16 -2.31
CA LEU A 292 -18.03 -2.27 -3.54
C LEU A 292 -18.73 -3.09 -4.62
N SER A 293 -19.36 -4.22 -4.25
CA SER A 293 -20.15 -5.02 -5.19
C SER A 293 -21.33 -4.23 -5.77
N LEU A 294 -22.02 -3.41 -4.97
CA LEU A 294 -23.18 -2.64 -5.43
C LEU A 294 -22.83 -1.63 -6.52
N ILE A 295 -21.59 -1.12 -6.57
CA ILE A 295 -21.15 -0.14 -7.58
C ILE A 295 -20.37 -0.76 -8.75
N GLY A 296 -20.37 -2.09 -8.87
CA GLY A 296 -19.81 -2.81 -10.02
C GLY A 296 -18.36 -3.28 -9.88
N THR A 297 -17.75 -3.18 -8.69
CA THR A 297 -16.45 -3.82 -8.41
C THR A 297 -16.62 -5.33 -8.51
N ASN A 298 -15.71 -5.98 -9.23
CA ASN A 298 -15.68 -7.44 -9.38
C ASN A 298 -14.36 -8.08 -8.93
N THR A 299 -13.36 -7.26 -8.58
CA THR A 299 -12.03 -7.68 -8.14
C THR A 299 -11.62 -6.90 -6.88
N LEU A 300 -11.08 -7.56 -5.85
CA LEU A 300 -10.68 -6.89 -4.59
C LEU A 300 -9.20 -7.01 -4.27
N HIS A 301 -8.59 -5.91 -3.84
CA HIS A 301 -7.33 -5.92 -3.06
C HIS A 301 -7.68 -5.83 -1.59
N LEU A 302 -7.28 -6.80 -0.78
CA LEU A 302 -7.60 -6.83 0.66
C LEU A 302 -6.40 -6.38 1.48
N LEU A 303 -6.55 -5.31 2.28
CA LEU A 303 -5.52 -4.83 3.21
C LEU A 303 -6.12 -4.51 4.58
N GLY A 304 -5.33 -4.71 5.63
CA GLY A 304 -5.73 -4.36 7.00
C GLY A 304 -6.75 -5.30 7.66
N TYR A 305 -6.97 -6.49 7.07
CA TYR A 305 -7.83 -7.56 7.59
C TYR A 305 -7.05 -8.77 8.13
N SER A 306 -5.77 -8.58 8.46
CA SER A 306 -4.92 -9.63 9.02
C SER A 306 -5.55 -10.18 10.30
N GLY A 307 -5.96 -11.46 10.29
CA GLY A 307 -6.62 -12.13 11.40
C GLY A 307 -8.05 -12.57 11.13
N LEU A 308 -8.68 -12.11 10.03
CA LEU A 308 -9.93 -12.72 9.57
C LEU A 308 -9.66 -14.13 9.02
N PRO A 309 -10.48 -15.13 9.36
CA PRO A 309 -10.33 -16.48 8.81
C PRO A 309 -10.53 -16.49 7.29
N SER A 310 -9.68 -17.22 6.57
CA SER A 310 -9.68 -17.30 5.11
C SER A 310 -11.01 -17.80 4.54
N GLU A 311 -11.66 -18.75 5.22
CA GLU A 311 -12.96 -19.30 4.87
C GLU A 311 -14.08 -18.27 5.04
N PHE A 312 -13.97 -17.38 6.04
CA PHE A 312 -14.90 -16.29 6.23
C PHE A 312 -14.75 -15.25 5.11
N ILE A 313 -13.51 -14.85 4.79
CA ILE A 313 -13.23 -13.92 3.67
C ILE A 313 -13.85 -14.46 2.38
N ARG A 314 -13.62 -15.74 2.08
CA ARG A 314 -14.11 -16.40 0.87
C ARG A 314 -15.63 -16.50 0.84
N ALA A 315 -16.26 -16.89 1.95
CA ALA A 315 -17.72 -16.98 2.04
C ALA A 315 -18.38 -15.61 1.84
N THR A 316 -17.87 -14.57 2.50
CA THR A 316 -18.43 -13.21 2.44
C THR A 316 -18.28 -12.57 1.06
N THR A 317 -17.10 -12.68 0.44
CA THR A 317 -16.88 -12.15 -0.93
C THR A 317 -17.73 -12.88 -1.97
N SER A 318 -17.81 -14.21 -1.88
CA SER A 318 -18.65 -15.02 -2.77
C SER A 318 -20.13 -14.71 -2.62
N ALA A 319 -20.62 -14.48 -1.39
CA ALA A 319 -22.01 -14.10 -1.12
C ALA A 319 -22.41 -12.77 -1.81
N HIS A 320 -21.44 -11.93 -2.14
CA HIS A 320 -21.64 -10.67 -2.85
C HIS A 320 -21.16 -10.71 -4.31
N GLY A 321 -20.91 -11.90 -4.86
CA GLY A 321 -20.58 -12.10 -6.26
C GLY A 321 -19.16 -11.68 -6.66
N ILE A 322 -18.27 -11.51 -5.69
CA ILE A 322 -16.86 -11.19 -5.93
C ILE A 322 -16.04 -12.44 -5.72
N THR A 323 -15.45 -12.96 -6.79
CA THR A 323 -14.60 -14.16 -6.78
C THR A 323 -13.24 -13.92 -7.42
N ARG A 324 -12.90 -12.66 -7.71
CA ARG A 324 -11.63 -12.26 -8.29
C ARG A 324 -10.89 -11.38 -7.30
N PHE A 325 -9.57 -11.53 -7.28
CA PHE A 325 -8.71 -10.84 -6.32
C PHE A 325 -7.50 -10.25 -7.01
N GLY A 326 -7.12 -9.08 -6.51
CA GLY A 326 -5.87 -8.42 -6.80
C GLY A 326 -4.91 -8.55 -5.63
N ILE A 327 -3.62 -8.75 -5.89
CA ILE A 327 -2.58 -8.74 -4.86
C ILE A 327 -1.68 -7.51 -5.08
N PRO A 328 -1.74 -6.50 -4.19
CA PRO A 328 -0.95 -5.29 -4.35
C PRO A 328 0.51 -5.47 -3.86
N ASN A 329 1.40 -4.64 -4.40
CA ASN A 329 2.74 -4.33 -3.90
C ASN A 329 3.65 -5.52 -3.57
N GLN A 330 3.72 -6.49 -4.47
CA GLN A 330 4.65 -7.63 -4.37
C GLN A 330 5.98 -7.26 -5.01
N PHE A 331 6.81 -6.50 -4.28
CA PHE A 331 8.11 -6.06 -4.79
C PHE A 331 8.97 -7.25 -5.25
N THR A 332 9.61 -7.08 -6.40
CA THR A 332 10.46 -8.08 -7.03
C THR A 332 11.73 -8.35 -6.20
N PRO A 333 12.34 -9.54 -6.30
CA PRO A 333 13.58 -9.85 -5.57
C PRO A 333 14.76 -8.93 -5.87
N ALA A 334 14.77 -8.31 -7.06
CA ALA A 334 15.74 -7.30 -7.46
C ALA A 334 15.11 -6.27 -8.38
N THR A 335 15.67 -5.07 -8.38
CA THR A 335 15.31 -3.97 -9.27
C THR A 335 15.91 -4.16 -10.66
N PHE A 336 17.13 -4.69 -10.76
CA PHE A 336 17.91 -4.76 -12.00
C PHE A 336 18.41 -6.17 -12.29
N ASP A 337 18.55 -6.51 -13.57
CA ASP A 337 18.87 -7.87 -14.00
C ASP A 337 20.33 -8.30 -13.72
N PHE A 338 21.22 -7.32 -13.55
CA PHE A 338 22.61 -7.56 -13.17
C PHE A 338 22.79 -7.94 -11.69
N ASP A 339 21.76 -7.85 -10.84
CA ASP A 339 21.78 -8.39 -9.47
C ASP A 339 21.45 -9.90 -9.48
N ILE A 340 22.16 -10.66 -10.31
CA ILE A 340 21.92 -12.08 -10.68
C ILE A 340 21.75 -13.03 -9.49
N LYS A 341 22.38 -12.73 -8.34
CA LYS A 341 22.30 -13.56 -7.12
C LYS A 341 20.89 -13.56 -6.52
N LEU A 342 20.12 -12.50 -6.77
CA LEU A 342 18.73 -12.36 -6.33
C LEU A 342 17.73 -12.89 -7.38
N LEU A 343 18.17 -13.00 -8.64
CA LEU A 343 17.36 -13.38 -9.79
C LEU A 343 17.62 -14.81 -10.31
N GLY A 344 18.37 -15.62 -9.56
CA GLY A 344 18.52 -17.04 -9.88
C GLY A 344 17.17 -17.75 -9.94
N GLU A 345 17.00 -18.70 -10.87
CA GLU A 345 15.69 -19.28 -11.17
C GLU A 345 14.98 -19.90 -9.96
N SER A 346 15.72 -20.53 -9.06
CA SER A 346 15.16 -21.05 -7.80
C SER A 346 14.63 -19.93 -6.90
N LYS A 347 15.36 -18.81 -6.78
CA LYS A 347 14.98 -17.65 -5.94
C LYS A 347 13.75 -16.95 -6.46
N ILE A 348 13.66 -16.70 -7.77
CA ILE A 348 12.46 -16.08 -8.35
C ILE A 348 11.25 -17.03 -8.23
N SER A 349 11.45 -18.33 -8.44
CA SER A 349 10.37 -19.31 -8.28
C SER A 349 9.89 -19.40 -6.82
N ASP A 350 10.81 -19.37 -5.85
CA ASP A 350 10.48 -19.32 -4.43
C ASP A 350 9.72 -18.05 -4.07
N TRP A 351 10.15 -16.89 -4.58
CA TRP A 351 9.46 -15.63 -4.41
C TRP A 351 8.03 -15.69 -4.98
N ALA A 352 7.85 -16.18 -6.21
CA ALA A 352 6.52 -16.29 -6.82
C ALA A 352 5.60 -17.26 -6.05
N ARG A 353 6.15 -18.38 -5.54
CA ARG A 353 5.41 -19.27 -4.64
C ARG A 353 5.04 -18.59 -3.33
N ASN A 354 5.90 -17.74 -2.77
CA ASN A 354 5.59 -16.98 -1.57
C ASN A 354 4.47 -15.96 -1.80
N VAL A 355 4.39 -15.33 -2.97
CA VAL A 355 3.24 -14.50 -3.35
C VAL A 355 1.95 -15.32 -3.36
N ASN A 356 1.97 -16.52 -3.94
CA ASN A 356 0.83 -17.44 -3.91
C ASN A 356 0.46 -17.88 -2.49
N ASN A 357 1.46 -18.16 -1.65
CA ASN A 357 1.25 -18.52 -0.24
C ASN A 357 0.62 -17.36 0.55
N PHE A 358 1.06 -16.13 0.30
CA PHE A 358 0.43 -14.94 0.88
C PHE A 358 -1.03 -14.81 0.43
N ALA A 359 -1.34 -14.97 -0.86
CA ALA A 359 -2.71 -14.94 -1.33
C ALA A 359 -3.60 -16.00 -0.65
N ARG A 360 -3.06 -17.20 -0.38
CA ARG A 360 -3.78 -18.25 0.35
C ARG A 360 -4.12 -17.88 1.80
N THR A 361 -3.32 -17.05 2.47
CA THR A 361 -3.67 -16.58 3.83
C THR A 361 -4.90 -15.67 3.80
N LEU A 362 -5.20 -15.06 2.66
CA LEU A 362 -6.41 -14.28 2.40
C LEU A 362 -7.57 -15.13 1.85
N GLY A 363 -7.41 -16.45 1.77
CA GLY A 363 -8.41 -17.35 1.20
C GLY A 363 -8.49 -17.34 -0.32
N VAL A 364 -7.50 -16.76 -0.99
CA VAL A 364 -7.44 -16.61 -2.45
C VAL A 364 -6.63 -17.74 -3.07
N THR A 365 -7.20 -18.41 -4.06
CA THR A 365 -6.46 -19.37 -4.88
C THR A 365 -5.76 -18.66 -6.05
N GLY A 366 -4.71 -19.28 -6.61
CA GLY A 366 -4.02 -18.73 -7.79
C GLY A 366 -4.97 -18.45 -8.97
N LYS A 367 -6.01 -19.27 -9.18
CA LYS A 367 -7.00 -19.05 -10.26
C LYS A 367 -7.91 -17.85 -10.03
N GLU A 368 -8.21 -17.53 -8.77
CA GLU A 368 -9.03 -16.38 -8.38
C GLU A 368 -8.19 -15.09 -8.39
N MET A 369 -6.86 -15.19 -8.40
CA MET A 369 -5.95 -14.06 -8.54
C MET A 369 -5.85 -13.61 -10.01
N VAL A 370 -6.46 -12.46 -10.32
CA VAL A 370 -6.54 -11.93 -11.70
C VAL A 370 -5.68 -10.70 -11.92
N LEU A 371 -5.24 -10.02 -10.86
CA LEU A 371 -4.41 -8.82 -10.92
C LEU A 371 -3.29 -8.88 -9.88
N LEU A 372 -2.08 -8.46 -10.25
CA LEU A 372 -0.92 -8.47 -9.36
C LEU A 372 -0.01 -7.28 -9.68
N HIS A 373 0.21 -6.42 -8.69
CA HIS A 373 1.12 -5.29 -8.79
C HIS A 373 2.50 -5.70 -8.23
N THR A 374 3.53 -5.73 -9.07
CA THR A 374 4.91 -6.11 -8.68
C THR A 374 5.81 -4.92 -8.34
N GLY A 375 5.29 -3.71 -8.49
CA GLY A 375 6.00 -2.48 -8.17
C GLY A 375 5.05 -1.29 -8.16
N ASP A 376 5.40 -0.30 -7.35
CA ASP A 376 4.67 0.94 -7.18
C ASP A 376 5.62 2.11 -7.41
N GLU A 377 5.32 2.91 -8.44
CA GLU A 377 6.08 4.08 -8.88
C GLU A 377 7.62 3.92 -8.85
N PRO A 378 8.18 2.87 -9.47
CA PRO A 378 9.60 2.60 -9.39
C PRO A 378 10.42 3.74 -10.00
N GLY A 379 11.50 4.09 -9.30
CA GLY A 379 12.39 5.16 -9.69
C GLY A 379 13.76 5.00 -9.04
N TRP A 380 14.79 5.56 -9.67
CA TRP A 380 16.15 5.57 -9.15
C TRP A 380 16.83 6.92 -9.38
N LEU A 381 17.73 7.29 -8.48
CA LEU A 381 18.31 8.64 -8.41
C LEU A 381 19.80 8.67 -8.77
N PHE A 382 20.23 9.80 -9.30
CA PHE A 382 21.63 10.11 -9.59
C PHE A 382 22.18 11.13 -8.59
N PRO A 383 23.47 11.03 -8.18
CA PRO A 383 24.51 10.13 -8.67
C PRO A 383 24.56 8.77 -7.97
N GLU A 384 23.64 8.44 -7.06
CA GLU A 384 23.69 7.22 -6.24
C GLU A 384 23.77 5.95 -7.11
N MET A 385 23.03 5.90 -8.21
CA MET A 385 23.13 4.78 -9.15
C MET A 385 24.49 4.64 -9.83
N VAL A 386 25.21 5.74 -10.07
CA VAL A 386 26.56 5.67 -10.63
C VAL A 386 27.52 5.05 -9.62
N SER A 387 27.42 5.43 -8.34
CA SER A 387 28.20 4.80 -7.26
C SER A 387 27.85 3.32 -7.14
N TYR A 388 26.56 2.98 -7.18
CA TYR A 388 26.08 1.60 -7.08
C TYR A 388 26.63 0.67 -8.17
N LEU A 389 26.77 1.18 -9.41
CA LEU A 389 27.37 0.45 -10.53
C LEU A 389 28.89 0.35 -10.41
N LYS A 390 29.57 1.34 -9.83
CA LYS A 390 31.04 1.36 -9.67
C LYS A 390 31.54 0.50 -8.51
N GLU A 391 30.77 0.34 -7.44
CA GLU A 391 31.20 -0.36 -6.22
C GLU A 391 31.42 -1.87 -6.39
N LYS A 392 30.84 -2.52 -7.40
CA LYS A 392 30.97 -3.97 -7.63
C LYS A 392 31.43 -4.25 -9.06
N GLY A 393 32.56 -4.94 -9.22
CA GLY A 393 33.13 -5.28 -10.53
C GLY A 393 32.13 -5.94 -11.49
N GLU A 394 31.31 -6.88 -11.00
CA GLU A 394 30.28 -7.55 -11.81
C GLU A 394 29.24 -6.58 -12.42
N ARG A 395 28.87 -5.50 -11.73
CA ARG A 395 27.87 -4.52 -12.22
C ARG A 395 28.44 -3.59 -13.28
N LEU A 396 29.68 -3.16 -13.07
CA LEU A 396 30.39 -2.35 -14.05
C LEU A 396 30.66 -3.16 -15.33
N GLU A 397 30.99 -4.44 -15.20
CA GLU A 397 31.11 -5.33 -16.36
C GLU A 397 29.76 -5.54 -17.05
N ALA A 398 28.65 -5.73 -16.32
CA ALA A 398 27.33 -5.81 -16.93
C ALA A 398 26.97 -4.55 -17.74
N PHE A 399 27.34 -3.36 -17.25
CA PHE A 399 27.20 -2.11 -18.01
C PHE A 399 28.05 -2.14 -19.29
N ARG A 400 29.33 -2.51 -19.20
CA ARG A 400 30.23 -2.57 -20.37
C ARG A 400 29.79 -3.61 -21.39
N ASP A 401 29.31 -4.76 -20.93
CA ASP A 401 28.79 -5.82 -21.80
C ASP A 401 27.53 -5.36 -22.53
N TYR A 402 26.63 -4.66 -21.85
CA TYR A 402 25.49 -4.01 -22.51
C TYR A 402 25.92 -3.02 -23.61
N LEU A 403 26.99 -2.24 -23.40
CA LEU A 403 27.52 -1.34 -24.44
C LEU A 403 28.09 -2.13 -25.63
N LYS A 404 28.80 -3.24 -25.37
CA LYS A 404 29.35 -4.13 -26.41
C LYS A 404 28.23 -4.81 -27.22
N GLU A 405 27.17 -5.27 -26.55
CA GLU A 405 25.99 -5.87 -27.18
C GLU A 405 25.28 -4.89 -28.12
N ASN A 406 25.29 -3.60 -27.76
CA ASN A 406 24.82 -2.51 -28.61
C ASN A 406 25.82 -2.08 -29.69
N LYS A 407 26.91 -2.83 -29.89
CA LYS A 407 27.94 -2.63 -30.92
C LYS A 407 28.67 -1.29 -30.78
N LEU A 408 28.80 -0.77 -29.57
CA LEU A 408 29.57 0.44 -29.27
C LEU A 408 31.02 0.09 -28.97
N THR A 409 31.92 1.06 -29.11
CA THR A 409 33.36 0.90 -28.83
C THR A 409 33.83 1.94 -27.80
N PRO A 410 34.97 1.72 -27.12
CA PRO A 410 35.52 2.72 -26.20
C PRO A 410 35.75 4.09 -26.86
N GLU A 411 36.15 4.12 -28.13
CA GLU A 411 36.42 5.34 -28.89
C GLU A 411 35.16 6.19 -29.09
N PHE A 412 33.99 5.54 -29.18
CA PHE A 412 32.71 6.23 -29.22
C PHE A 412 32.50 7.13 -27.98
N PHE A 413 33.03 6.72 -26.84
CA PHE A 413 33.02 7.45 -25.56
C PHE A 413 34.32 8.22 -25.31
N GLY A 414 35.16 8.43 -26.33
CA GLY A 414 36.43 9.14 -26.18
C GLY A 414 37.37 8.46 -25.19
N ARG A 415 37.38 7.13 -25.13
CA ARG A 415 38.25 6.30 -24.29
C ARG A 415 39.08 5.36 -25.16
N THR A 416 40.26 4.97 -24.67
CA THR A 416 41.19 4.07 -25.40
C THR A 416 40.99 2.58 -25.05
N SER A 417 40.21 2.28 -24.00
CA SER A 417 39.90 0.91 -23.59
C SER A 417 38.59 0.86 -22.79
N TRP A 418 38.00 -0.33 -22.68
CA TRP A 418 36.80 -0.57 -21.87
C TRP A 418 37.02 -0.27 -20.38
N ASP A 419 38.24 -0.45 -19.87
CA ASP A 419 38.59 -0.17 -18.47
C ASP A 419 38.40 1.30 -18.08
N LEU A 420 38.39 2.20 -19.07
CA LEU A 420 38.19 3.64 -18.88
C LEU A 420 36.73 4.09 -19.14
N VAL A 421 35.84 3.16 -19.46
CA VAL A 421 34.41 3.41 -19.68
C VAL A 421 33.67 3.17 -18.36
N PHE A 422 33.00 4.24 -17.87
CA PHE A 422 32.25 4.24 -16.62
C PHE A 422 30.89 4.93 -16.81
N PRO A 423 29.85 4.51 -16.07
CA PRO A 423 28.57 5.22 -16.06
C PRO A 423 28.73 6.62 -15.45
N VAL A 424 27.86 7.55 -15.85
CA VAL A 424 27.91 8.97 -15.44
C VAL A 424 26.54 9.50 -15.02
N SER A 425 26.52 10.60 -14.25
CA SER A 425 25.30 11.28 -13.78
C SER A 425 25.05 12.58 -14.55
N PHE A 426 23.91 13.24 -14.32
CA PHE A 426 23.51 14.48 -14.99
C PHE A 426 24.49 15.67 -14.82
N ASP A 427 25.40 15.66 -13.85
CA ASP A 427 26.38 16.75 -13.64
C ASP A 427 27.72 16.52 -14.35
N SER A 428 27.91 15.30 -14.88
CA SER A 428 29.14 14.89 -15.59
C SER A 428 29.26 15.37 -17.04
N PRO A 429 28.19 15.54 -17.84
CA PRO A 429 28.33 15.88 -19.25
C PRO A 429 28.94 17.26 -19.48
N ARG A 430 30.13 17.29 -20.10
CA ARG A 430 30.80 18.52 -20.57
C ARG A 430 31.19 18.44 -22.04
N THR A 431 31.40 17.23 -22.53
CA THR A 431 31.81 16.94 -23.89
C THR A 431 30.84 15.94 -24.54
N LEU A 432 30.83 15.85 -25.87
CA LEU A 432 30.04 14.86 -26.59
C LEU A 432 30.27 13.42 -26.11
N PRO A 433 31.52 12.96 -25.88
CA PRO A 433 31.79 11.68 -25.21
C PRO A 433 31.04 11.47 -23.88
N ASP A 434 30.96 12.49 -23.02
CA ASP A 434 30.27 12.39 -21.74
C ASP A 434 28.74 12.40 -21.89
N LYS A 435 28.22 13.18 -22.85
CA LYS A 435 26.80 13.19 -23.21
C LYS A 435 26.35 11.80 -23.70
N ARG A 436 27.15 11.17 -24.55
CA ARG A 436 26.95 9.78 -24.99
C ARG A 436 26.90 8.83 -23.78
N LEU A 437 27.86 8.92 -22.86
CA LEU A 437 27.85 8.09 -21.66
C LEU A 437 26.59 8.27 -20.82
N LEU A 438 26.06 9.49 -20.66
CA LEU A 438 24.83 9.73 -19.89
C LEU A 438 23.63 9.01 -20.50
N VAL A 439 23.40 9.20 -21.80
CA VAL A 439 22.28 8.55 -22.52
C VAL A 439 22.35 7.04 -22.36
N TRP A 440 23.53 6.46 -22.59
CA TRP A 440 23.73 5.01 -22.50
C TRP A 440 23.69 4.48 -21.06
N THR A 441 24.05 5.28 -20.05
CA THR A 441 23.87 4.95 -18.62
C THR A 441 22.39 4.85 -18.28
N GLY A 442 21.56 5.82 -18.71
CA GLY A 442 20.12 5.77 -18.44
C GLY A 442 19.40 4.65 -19.18
N ARG A 443 19.73 4.43 -20.46
CA ARG A 443 19.18 3.30 -21.24
C ARG A 443 19.52 1.96 -20.59
N PHE A 444 20.77 1.76 -20.18
CA PHE A 444 21.19 0.54 -19.48
C PHE A 444 20.32 0.25 -18.25
N LEU A 445 20.12 1.25 -17.38
CA LEU A 445 19.33 1.08 -16.16
C LEU A 445 17.85 0.77 -16.46
N SER A 446 17.24 1.51 -17.39
CA SER A 446 15.83 1.28 -17.75
C SER A 446 15.63 -0.09 -18.40
N GLU A 447 16.49 -0.49 -19.34
CA GLU A 447 16.39 -1.81 -19.97
C GLU A 447 16.73 -2.96 -19.00
N SER A 448 17.71 -2.76 -18.12
CA SER A 448 18.03 -3.72 -17.05
C SER A 448 16.86 -3.93 -16.11
N TYR A 449 16.14 -2.85 -15.75
CA TYR A 449 14.89 -2.94 -14.99
C TYR A 449 13.84 -3.77 -15.76
N CYS A 450 13.57 -3.44 -17.03
CA CYS A 450 12.61 -4.19 -17.84
C CYS A 450 12.92 -5.70 -17.87
N ARG A 451 14.19 -6.08 -18.04
CA ARG A 451 14.61 -7.49 -18.07
C ARG A 451 14.42 -8.17 -16.71
N ALA A 452 14.73 -7.49 -15.61
CA ALA A 452 14.48 -8.02 -14.26
C ALA A 452 12.99 -8.32 -14.04
N ILE A 453 12.13 -7.36 -14.37
CA ILE A 453 10.67 -7.54 -14.21
C ILE A 453 10.16 -8.66 -15.13
N ALA A 454 10.68 -8.80 -16.36
CA ALA A 454 10.31 -9.90 -17.26
C ALA A 454 10.59 -11.29 -16.66
N LEU A 455 11.73 -11.47 -15.99
CA LEU A 455 12.05 -12.72 -15.29
C LEU A 455 11.02 -13.02 -14.18
N THR A 456 10.64 -11.99 -13.42
CA THR A 456 9.66 -12.15 -12.33
C THR A 456 8.24 -12.39 -12.83
N THR A 457 7.82 -11.71 -13.91
CA THR A 457 6.53 -11.97 -14.57
C THR A 457 6.47 -13.39 -15.11
N ALA A 458 7.53 -13.88 -15.76
CA ALA A 458 7.58 -15.27 -16.24
C ALA A 458 7.40 -16.28 -15.10
N ALA A 459 8.01 -16.04 -13.94
CA ALA A 459 7.83 -16.89 -12.76
C ALA A 459 6.42 -16.81 -12.17
N LEU A 460 5.80 -15.62 -12.10
CA LEU A 460 4.41 -15.49 -11.65
C LEU A 460 3.43 -16.24 -12.55
N LEU A 461 3.62 -16.14 -13.87
CA LEU A 461 2.77 -16.86 -14.83
C LEU A 461 2.93 -18.39 -14.71
N ARG A 462 4.11 -18.87 -14.34
CA ARG A 462 4.39 -20.30 -14.13
C ARG A 462 3.90 -20.82 -12.79
N GLU A 463 4.21 -20.14 -11.69
CA GLU A 463 4.02 -20.64 -10.32
C GLU A 463 2.68 -20.23 -9.68
N VAL A 464 2.01 -19.21 -10.23
CA VAL A 464 0.80 -18.63 -9.64
C VAL A 464 -0.41 -18.82 -10.54
N ASN A 465 -0.42 -18.17 -11.70
CA ASN A 465 -1.53 -18.22 -12.64
C ASN A 465 -1.06 -17.77 -14.03
N PRO A 466 -1.16 -18.60 -15.09
CA PRO A 466 -0.72 -18.23 -16.44
C PRO A 466 -1.55 -17.10 -17.08
N GLN A 467 -2.65 -16.68 -16.46
CA GLN A 467 -3.53 -15.62 -16.95
C GLN A 467 -3.59 -14.39 -16.03
N VAL A 468 -2.79 -14.32 -14.96
CA VAL A 468 -2.82 -13.15 -14.07
C VAL A 468 -2.32 -11.89 -14.80
N ALA A 469 -3.03 -10.78 -14.63
CA ALA A 469 -2.55 -9.48 -15.04
C ALA A 469 -1.42 -9.02 -14.10
N THR A 470 -0.17 -9.31 -14.46
CA THR A 470 1.01 -8.69 -13.82
C THR A 470 1.20 -7.27 -14.33
N THR A 471 1.50 -6.35 -13.41
CA THR A 471 1.65 -4.91 -13.68
C THR A 471 2.74 -4.31 -12.80
N VAL A 472 3.28 -3.18 -13.25
CA VAL A 472 4.06 -2.24 -12.44
C VAL A 472 3.40 -0.88 -12.64
N ASN A 473 3.09 -0.18 -11.54
CA ASN A 473 2.51 1.15 -11.63
C ASN A 473 3.57 2.20 -12.00
N CYS A 474 3.50 2.80 -13.18
CA CYS A 474 4.49 3.75 -13.67
C CYS A 474 3.97 5.20 -13.68
N ASN A 475 4.39 6.04 -12.74
CA ASN A 475 4.01 7.47 -12.67
C ASN A 475 5.06 8.41 -13.28
N ASN A 476 5.67 8.02 -14.40
CA ASN A 476 6.72 8.77 -15.08
C ASN A 476 6.23 9.35 -16.42
N TRP A 477 5.13 10.10 -16.42
CA TRP A 477 4.59 10.91 -17.54
C TRP A 477 4.89 10.39 -18.96
N MET A 478 3.96 9.62 -19.55
CA MET A 478 4.07 9.03 -20.91
C MET A 478 5.48 8.51 -21.26
N SER A 479 6.07 7.69 -20.38
CA SER A 479 7.36 7.00 -20.60
C SER A 479 8.64 7.86 -20.51
N SER A 480 8.68 8.81 -19.57
CA SER A 480 9.89 9.52 -19.14
C SER A 480 10.87 8.57 -18.44
N TYR A 481 11.78 7.93 -19.17
CA TYR A 481 12.71 6.94 -18.60
C TYR A 481 13.97 7.54 -17.97
N LEU A 482 14.36 8.76 -18.34
CA LEU A 482 15.51 9.47 -17.81
C LEU A 482 15.25 10.97 -17.88
N ALA A 483 15.17 11.65 -16.73
CA ALA A 483 14.99 13.10 -16.70
C ALA A 483 15.54 13.74 -15.43
N ARG A 484 16.02 14.98 -15.55
CA ARG A 484 16.45 15.78 -14.40
C ARG A 484 15.28 16.12 -13.45
N ASN A 485 14.04 16.04 -13.92
CA ASN A 485 12.82 16.32 -13.16
C ASN A 485 11.95 15.08 -12.84
N ALA A 486 12.42 13.86 -13.14
CA ALA A 486 11.57 12.66 -13.02
C ALA A 486 11.15 12.31 -11.58
N LEU A 487 11.99 12.63 -10.58
CA LEU A 487 11.80 12.21 -9.18
C LEU A 487 12.35 13.24 -8.17
N ASP A 488 13.52 13.80 -8.46
CA ASP A 488 14.17 14.83 -7.65
C ASP A 488 14.94 15.80 -8.55
N GLN A 489 14.59 17.08 -8.50
CA GLN A 489 15.15 18.14 -9.34
C GLN A 489 16.63 18.44 -9.08
N ALA A 490 17.11 18.21 -7.85
CA ALA A 490 18.50 18.47 -7.49
C ALA A 490 19.42 17.39 -8.08
N ARG A 491 18.88 16.19 -8.28
CA ARG A 491 19.64 14.96 -8.53
C ARG A 491 19.43 14.38 -9.93
N GLY A 492 18.22 14.52 -10.47
CA GLY A 492 17.74 13.78 -11.63
C GLY A 492 17.48 12.31 -11.32
N GLY A 493 16.62 11.69 -12.13
CA GLY A 493 16.19 10.31 -11.92
C GLY A 493 15.98 9.54 -13.21
N GLY A 494 15.99 8.22 -13.08
CA GLY A 494 15.49 7.32 -14.11
C GLY A 494 14.29 6.52 -13.62
N SER A 495 13.52 6.03 -14.59
CA SER A 495 12.27 5.31 -14.41
C SER A 495 12.08 4.27 -15.52
N PRO A 496 11.09 3.37 -15.41
CA PRO A 496 10.82 2.39 -16.46
C PRO A 496 10.32 3.03 -17.76
N ASP A 497 10.81 2.55 -18.90
CA ASP A 497 10.25 2.91 -20.21
C ASP A 497 9.06 1.98 -20.55
N TRP A 498 7.91 2.55 -20.91
CA TRP A 498 6.66 1.80 -21.16
C TRP A 498 6.77 0.90 -22.40
N PHE A 499 7.44 1.37 -23.45
CA PHE A 499 7.67 0.58 -24.66
C PHE A 499 8.69 -0.52 -24.40
N CYS A 500 9.71 -0.27 -23.58
CA CYS A 500 10.67 -1.27 -23.11
C CYS A 500 9.97 -2.36 -22.29
N LEU A 501 9.13 -2.00 -21.32
CA LEU A 501 8.35 -2.94 -20.53
C LEU A 501 7.50 -3.84 -21.43
N ALA A 502 6.82 -3.25 -22.41
CA ALA A 502 5.99 -4.00 -23.34
C ALA A 502 6.81 -4.94 -24.23
N ARG A 503 7.86 -4.45 -24.90
CA ARG A 503 8.70 -5.26 -25.80
C ARG A 503 9.36 -6.44 -25.09
N ASN A 504 9.76 -6.26 -23.83
CA ASN A 504 10.35 -7.32 -23.01
C ASN A 504 9.29 -8.24 -22.38
N LYS A 505 7.99 -7.94 -22.53
CA LYS A 505 6.90 -8.60 -21.78
C LYS A 505 7.17 -8.61 -20.29
N SER A 506 7.76 -7.51 -19.80
CA SER A 506 8.06 -7.28 -18.40
C SER A 506 6.81 -7.37 -17.54
N VAL A 507 5.68 -6.98 -18.11
CA VAL A 507 4.35 -7.08 -17.53
C VAL A 507 3.40 -7.67 -18.56
N THR A 508 2.27 -8.22 -18.13
CA THR A 508 1.19 -8.62 -19.04
C THR A 508 0.19 -7.49 -19.28
N HIS A 509 0.18 -6.49 -18.39
CA HIS A 509 -0.61 -5.27 -18.50
C HIS A 509 0.28 -4.06 -18.16
N LEU A 510 0.39 -3.10 -19.09
CA LEU A 510 0.93 -1.78 -18.74
C LEU A 510 -0.02 -1.07 -17.76
N TRP A 511 0.54 -0.23 -16.89
CA TRP A 511 -0.20 0.42 -15.82
C TRP A 511 0.40 1.78 -15.43
N THR A 512 -0.49 2.74 -15.18
CA THR A 512 -0.19 4.11 -14.73
C THR A 512 -1.46 4.69 -14.10
N GLU A 513 -1.47 5.98 -13.76
CA GLU A 513 -2.51 6.60 -12.93
C GLU A 513 -3.15 7.84 -13.55
N ASP A 514 -4.46 7.97 -13.38
CA ASP A 514 -5.21 9.18 -13.64
C ASP A 514 -5.40 10.03 -12.38
N TRP A 515 -4.49 10.98 -12.16
CA TRP A 515 -4.65 12.07 -11.19
C TRP A 515 -5.36 13.30 -11.74
N SER A 516 -5.77 13.30 -13.02
CA SER A 516 -6.40 14.46 -13.64
C SER A 516 -7.78 14.72 -13.02
N ALA A 517 -8.21 15.99 -12.99
CA ALA A 517 -9.58 16.30 -12.59
C ALA A 517 -10.58 15.76 -13.62
N ASP A 518 -11.84 15.52 -13.24
CA ASP A 518 -12.90 15.07 -14.15
C ASP A 518 -12.98 15.84 -15.49
N ILE A 519 -12.80 17.17 -15.46
CA ILE A 519 -12.81 18.03 -16.66
C ILE A 519 -11.64 17.78 -17.61
N ASN A 520 -10.60 17.13 -17.13
CA ASN A 520 -9.37 16.82 -17.85
C ASN A 520 -9.29 15.34 -18.22
N ALA A 521 -10.41 14.59 -18.20
CA ALA A 521 -10.45 13.19 -18.59
C ALA A 521 -9.89 12.90 -20.00
N MET A 522 -9.80 13.92 -20.87
CA MET A 522 -9.12 13.83 -22.16
C MET A 522 -7.61 13.58 -22.04
N LEU A 523 -6.95 14.04 -20.96
CA LEU A 523 -5.54 13.71 -20.70
C LEU A 523 -5.37 12.21 -20.48
N TRP A 524 -6.36 11.57 -19.86
CA TRP A 524 -6.36 10.13 -19.68
C TRP A 524 -6.50 9.37 -21.00
N SER A 525 -7.22 9.91 -21.98
CA SER A 525 -7.25 9.35 -23.35
C SER A 525 -5.87 9.36 -24.00
N ALA A 526 -5.08 10.43 -23.83
CA ALA A 526 -3.71 10.48 -24.35
C ALA A 526 -2.82 9.39 -23.72
N TYR A 527 -2.91 9.20 -22.40
CA TYR A 527 -2.20 8.12 -21.69
C TYR A 527 -2.65 6.75 -22.17
N ALA A 528 -3.95 6.55 -22.37
CA ALA A 528 -4.50 5.29 -22.85
C ALA A 528 -4.06 4.97 -24.28
N ASP A 529 -3.98 5.96 -25.18
CA ASP A 529 -3.42 5.78 -26.52
C ASP A 529 -1.92 5.47 -26.47
N ALA A 530 -1.15 6.12 -25.59
CA ALA A 530 0.27 5.84 -25.41
C ALA A 530 0.50 4.40 -24.91
N MET A 531 -0.25 3.97 -23.89
CA MET A 531 -0.22 2.60 -23.37
C MET A 531 -0.68 1.59 -24.42
N ARG A 532 -1.73 1.88 -25.19
CA ARG A 532 -2.18 1.02 -26.30
C ARG A 532 -1.06 0.81 -27.32
N CYS A 533 -0.38 1.89 -27.71
CA CYS A 533 0.70 1.84 -28.70
C CYS A 533 1.91 1.08 -28.17
N ALA A 534 2.30 1.28 -26.91
CA ALA A 534 3.36 0.51 -26.26
C ALA A 534 2.99 -0.96 -26.12
N ALA A 535 1.79 -1.28 -25.61
CA ALA A 535 1.30 -2.64 -25.40
C ALA A 535 1.25 -3.45 -26.71
N ARG A 536 0.94 -2.81 -27.84
CA ARG A 536 0.98 -3.41 -29.17
C ARG A 536 2.36 -3.96 -29.53
N GLU A 537 3.45 -3.29 -29.14
CA GLU A 537 4.82 -3.76 -29.42
C GLU A 537 5.15 -5.07 -28.68
N GLY A 538 4.52 -5.31 -27.53
CA GLY A 538 4.68 -6.54 -26.75
C GLY A 538 3.64 -7.62 -27.02
N GLY A 539 2.55 -7.27 -27.71
CA GLY A 539 1.36 -8.11 -27.79
C GLY A 539 0.69 -8.33 -26.43
N ILE A 540 0.81 -7.37 -25.52
CA ILE A 540 0.26 -7.41 -24.16
C ILE A 540 -0.97 -6.51 -24.05
N SER A 541 -1.61 -6.48 -22.88
CA SER A 541 -2.75 -5.61 -22.60
C SER A 541 -2.33 -4.40 -21.77
N PHE A 542 -3.28 -3.57 -21.34
CA PHE A 542 -3.03 -2.49 -20.39
C PHE A 542 -4.28 -2.20 -19.55
N GLY A 543 -4.07 -1.50 -18.45
CA GLY A 543 -5.10 -0.94 -17.59
C GLY A 543 -4.57 0.32 -16.93
N GLY A 544 -5.16 0.70 -15.80
CA GLY A 544 -4.63 1.80 -15.02
C GLY A 544 -5.49 2.12 -13.81
N TYR A 545 -4.95 2.97 -12.96
CA TYR A 545 -5.72 3.55 -11.87
C TYR A 545 -6.58 4.71 -12.38
N ILE A 546 -7.85 4.73 -11.97
CA ILE A 546 -8.69 5.94 -12.01
C ILE A 546 -8.87 6.37 -10.56
N ILE A 547 -8.09 7.36 -10.13
CA ILE A 547 -8.03 7.71 -8.71
C ILE A 547 -9.39 8.21 -8.24
N GLY A 548 -10.04 7.48 -7.33
CA GLY A 548 -11.35 7.86 -6.81
C GLY A 548 -11.32 9.24 -6.12
N MET A 549 -10.19 9.60 -5.51
CA MET A 549 -9.96 10.90 -4.90
C MET A 549 -9.88 12.06 -5.91
N SER A 550 -9.61 11.83 -7.19
CA SER A 550 -9.68 12.86 -8.24
C SER A 550 -11.01 12.87 -8.99
N THR A 551 -11.94 11.98 -8.61
CA THR A 551 -13.19 11.71 -9.35
C THR A 551 -14.43 12.27 -8.62
N GLY A 552 -15.52 12.49 -9.36
CA GLY A 552 -16.86 12.75 -8.82
C GLY A 552 -17.15 14.21 -8.45
N LYS A 553 -16.29 15.16 -8.88
CA LYS A 553 -16.60 16.60 -8.82
C LYS A 553 -17.68 16.99 -9.84
N PHE A 554 -17.78 16.23 -10.93
CA PHE A 554 -18.83 16.35 -11.94
C PHE A 554 -19.59 15.04 -12.02
N GLU A 555 -20.91 15.11 -12.21
CA GLU A 555 -21.79 13.94 -12.24
C GLU A 555 -21.32 12.87 -13.25
N ASP A 556 -20.80 13.34 -14.39
CA ASP A 556 -20.35 12.49 -15.49
C ASP A 556 -18.84 12.22 -15.49
N GLY A 557 -18.08 12.77 -14.54
CA GLY A 557 -16.63 12.69 -14.50
C GLY A 557 -16.08 11.27 -14.49
N GLY A 558 -16.69 10.40 -13.66
CA GLY A 558 -16.34 8.97 -13.62
C GLY A 558 -16.61 8.26 -14.95
N LYS A 559 -17.71 8.60 -15.65
CA LYS A 559 -18.01 8.04 -16.99
C LYS A 559 -16.93 8.45 -17.98
N TYR A 560 -16.54 9.73 -18.01
CA TYR A 560 -15.52 10.22 -18.93
C TYR A 560 -14.18 9.51 -18.69
N LYS A 561 -13.69 9.46 -17.45
CA LYS A 561 -12.43 8.79 -17.12
C LYS A 561 -12.45 7.29 -17.47
N ILE A 562 -13.53 6.59 -17.12
CA ILE A 562 -13.66 5.15 -17.42
C ILE A 562 -13.69 4.94 -18.94
N MET A 563 -14.44 5.74 -19.70
CA MET A 563 -14.50 5.63 -21.16
C MET A 563 -13.19 6.06 -21.85
N SER A 564 -12.45 7.03 -21.30
CA SER A 564 -11.11 7.39 -21.77
C SER A 564 -10.12 6.23 -21.68
N LEU A 565 -10.31 5.31 -20.72
CA LEU A 565 -9.50 4.09 -20.63
C LEU A 565 -9.99 2.98 -21.57
N PHE A 566 -11.27 2.59 -21.42
CA PHE A 566 -11.82 1.41 -22.09
C PHE A 566 -12.14 1.65 -23.56
N GLY A 567 -12.52 2.88 -23.94
CA GLY A 567 -12.71 3.28 -25.34
C GLY A 567 -11.41 3.21 -26.15
N HIS A 568 -10.28 3.35 -25.48
CA HIS A 568 -8.94 3.21 -26.06
C HIS A 568 -8.36 1.79 -25.88
N GLY A 569 -9.17 0.83 -25.45
CA GLY A 569 -8.81 -0.60 -25.47
C GLY A 569 -8.23 -1.15 -24.16
N GLY A 570 -8.25 -0.38 -23.06
CA GLY A 570 -7.88 -0.88 -21.74
C GLY A 570 -8.71 -2.11 -21.33
N LYS A 571 -8.16 -2.99 -20.51
CA LYS A 571 -8.79 -4.26 -20.08
C LYS A 571 -8.99 -4.39 -18.57
N ALA A 572 -8.47 -3.43 -17.81
CA ALA A 572 -8.53 -3.41 -16.36
C ALA A 572 -8.55 -1.97 -15.84
N VAL A 573 -9.26 -1.75 -14.74
CA VAL A 573 -9.26 -0.50 -13.98
C VAL A 573 -9.21 -0.81 -12.50
N ASP A 574 -8.51 0.02 -11.72
CA ASP A 574 -8.62 0.06 -10.25
C ASP A 574 -8.92 1.49 -9.81
N PHE A 575 -9.83 1.67 -8.84
CA PHE A 575 -10.26 2.99 -8.38
C PHE A 575 -9.53 3.54 -7.14
N TYR A 576 -8.47 2.88 -6.65
CA TYR A 576 -7.55 3.30 -5.57
C TYR A 576 -7.96 4.55 -4.72
N ALA A 577 -8.24 4.42 -3.42
CA ALA A 577 -8.49 3.20 -2.65
C ALA A 577 -9.77 3.34 -1.83
N PHE A 578 -10.52 2.26 -1.69
CA PHE A 578 -11.74 2.24 -0.89
C PHE A 578 -11.44 1.75 0.53
N GLY A 579 -11.69 2.64 1.47
CA GLY A 579 -11.62 2.43 2.90
C GLY A 579 -11.62 3.77 3.63
N PRO A 580 -11.55 3.75 4.97
CA PRO A 580 -11.49 4.97 5.75
C PRO A 580 -10.29 5.84 5.36
N THR A 581 -10.46 7.17 5.42
CA THR A 581 -9.41 8.14 5.08
C THR A 581 -8.24 8.19 6.09
N PRO A 582 -8.43 8.03 7.41
CA PRO A 582 -7.29 8.05 8.34
C PRO A 582 -6.16 7.03 8.05
N PRO A 583 -6.42 5.78 7.60
CA PRO A 583 -5.37 4.82 7.23
C PRO A 583 -4.93 4.96 5.77
N SER A 584 -5.63 5.77 4.97
CA SER A 584 -5.32 6.02 3.56
C SER A 584 -5.72 7.45 3.21
N PRO A 585 -4.79 8.43 3.30
CA PRO A 585 -5.10 9.84 3.04
C PRO A 585 -5.64 10.07 1.61
N ASP A 586 -5.33 9.16 0.68
CA ASP A 586 -5.82 9.16 -0.70
C ASP A 586 -7.10 8.34 -0.90
N GLY A 587 -7.70 7.83 0.18
CA GLY A 587 -8.92 7.03 0.15
C GLY A 587 -10.17 7.85 -0.18
N TRP A 588 -11.10 7.25 -0.93
CA TRP A 588 -12.28 7.97 -1.45
C TRP A 588 -13.61 7.58 -0.80
N SER A 589 -13.67 6.56 0.05
CA SER A 589 -14.94 6.02 0.60
C SER A 589 -15.76 7.02 1.40
N ASP A 590 -15.12 8.04 1.95
CA ASP A 590 -15.76 9.11 2.71
C ASP A 590 -16.46 10.15 1.81
N ARG A 591 -16.34 10.02 0.48
CA ARG A 591 -16.88 10.98 -0.49
C ARG A 591 -18.10 10.42 -1.22
N PRO A 592 -19.33 10.81 -0.84
CA PRO A 592 -20.57 10.26 -1.42
C PRO A 592 -20.67 10.49 -2.94
N ASP A 593 -20.16 11.61 -3.46
CA ASP A 593 -20.26 11.96 -4.88
C ASP A 593 -19.50 10.99 -5.80
N VAL A 594 -18.44 10.34 -5.29
CA VAL A 594 -17.61 9.39 -6.05
C VAL A 594 -18.39 8.11 -6.38
N TYR A 595 -19.27 7.66 -5.48
CA TYR A 595 -20.01 6.40 -5.65
C TYR A 595 -20.90 6.42 -6.90
N ARG A 596 -21.65 7.52 -7.10
CA ARG A 596 -22.52 7.67 -8.28
C ARG A 596 -21.71 7.74 -9.56
N ALA A 597 -20.57 8.44 -9.53
CA ALA A 597 -19.70 8.60 -10.69
C ALA A 597 -19.10 7.25 -11.13
N ILE A 598 -18.56 6.47 -10.19
CA ILE A 598 -18.04 5.12 -10.45
C ILE A 598 -19.16 4.19 -10.92
N ALA A 599 -20.27 4.10 -10.17
CA ALA A 599 -21.39 3.22 -10.51
C ALA A 599 -21.96 3.51 -11.91
N SER A 600 -22.03 4.78 -12.30
CA SER A 600 -22.56 5.14 -13.62
C SER A 600 -21.61 4.77 -14.75
N GLY A 601 -20.30 4.91 -14.57
CA GLY A 601 -19.31 4.47 -15.56
C GLY A 601 -19.17 2.96 -15.65
N THR A 602 -19.21 2.24 -14.51
CA THR A 602 -19.18 0.77 -14.51
C THR A 602 -20.44 0.17 -15.09
N ARG A 603 -21.62 0.80 -14.89
CA ARG A 603 -22.88 0.43 -15.58
C ARG A 603 -22.76 0.53 -17.10
N LEU A 604 -22.14 1.61 -17.59
CA LEU A 604 -21.92 1.81 -19.02
C LEU A 604 -20.95 0.77 -19.57
N LEU A 605 -19.86 0.51 -18.83
CA LEU A 605 -18.88 -0.52 -19.18
C LEU A 605 -19.53 -1.91 -19.25
N GLY A 606 -20.32 -2.30 -18.24
CA GLY A 606 -21.03 -3.58 -18.21
C GLY A 606 -22.03 -3.75 -19.36
N LYS A 607 -22.68 -2.67 -19.81
CA LYS A 607 -23.55 -2.73 -21.00
C LYS A 607 -22.78 -2.87 -22.31
N ALA A 608 -21.54 -2.38 -22.36
CA ALA A 608 -20.72 -2.35 -23.57
C ALA A 608 -19.70 -3.50 -23.67
N GLU A 609 -19.61 -4.36 -22.64
CA GLU A 609 -18.48 -5.27 -22.50
C GLU A 609 -18.38 -6.36 -23.57
N ASP A 610 -19.52 -6.87 -24.05
CA ASP A 610 -19.54 -7.87 -25.12
C ASP A 610 -18.92 -7.35 -26.43
N LEU A 611 -18.93 -6.03 -26.63
CA LEU A 611 -18.28 -5.36 -27.75
C LEU A 611 -16.84 -4.95 -27.43
N LEU A 612 -16.64 -4.27 -26.29
CA LEU A 612 -15.36 -3.65 -25.96
C LEU A 612 -14.32 -4.65 -25.46
N TYR A 613 -14.71 -5.71 -24.77
CA TYR A 613 -13.78 -6.67 -24.18
C TYR A 613 -13.02 -7.48 -25.24
N PRO A 614 -13.67 -8.14 -26.24
CA PRO A 614 -12.93 -8.77 -27.33
C PRO A 614 -12.38 -7.75 -28.34
N GLY A 615 -12.95 -6.53 -28.36
CA GLY A 615 -12.57 -5.46 -29.27
C GLY A 615 -11.14 -4.95 -29.08
N LYS A 616 -10.54 -4.49 -30.18
CA LYS A 616 -9.28 -3.74 -30.22
C LYS A 616 -9.52 -2.46 -31.02
N PRO A 617 -9.13 -1.28 -30.52
CA PRO A 617 -9.18 -0.06 -31.33
C PRO A 617 -8.37 -0.23 -32.61
N ARG A 618 -8.82 0.44 -33.67
CA ARG A 618 -8.05 0.53 -34.91
C ARG A 618 -6.76 1.31 -34.65
N ASN A 619 -5.71 0.99 -35.40
CA ASN A 619 -4.53 1.85 -35.39
C ASN A 619 -4.90 3.26 -35.86
N GLY A 620 -4.26 4.26 -35.25
CA GLY A 620 -4.30 5.62 -35.72
C GLY A 620 -3.76 5.76 -37.14
N THR A 621 -4.14 6.84 -37.81
CA THR A 621 -3.56 7.24 -39.10
C THR A 621 -2.53 8.36 -38.92
N ILE A 622 -2.50 8.98 -37.75
CA ILE A 622 -1.58 10.06 -37.38
C ILE A 622 -0.77 9.60 -36.18
N ALA A 623 0.55 9.76 -36.25
CA ALA A 623 1.47 9.48 -35.17
C ALA A 623 1.95 10.77 -34.50
N ILE A 624 2.11 10.74 -33.17
CA ILE A 624 2.84 11.76 -32.40
C ILE A 624 4.05 11.09 -31.76
N LEU A 625 5.24 11.68 -31.93
CA LEU A 625 6.44 11.20 -31.26
C LEU A 625 6.38 11.53 -29.76
N ILE A 626 6.63 10.53 -28.90
CA ILE A 626 6.94 10.74 -27.49
C ILE A 626 8.38 11.26 -27.40
N PRO A 627 8.62 12.46 -26.85
CA PRO A 627 9.90 13.18 -26.94
C PRO A 627 10.89 12.74 -25.84
N SER A 628 11.01 11.44 -25.59
CA SER A 628 11.84 10.91 -24.49
C SER A 628 13.32 11.31 -24.63
N GLY A 629 13.87 11.36 -25.85
CA GLY A 629 15.25 11.83 -26.07
C GLY A 629 15.46 13.30 -25.76
N SER A 630 14.40 14.13 -25.81
CA SER A 630 14.48 15.55 -25.46
C SER A 630 14.57 15.76 -23.96
N GLN A 631 13.84 14.95 -23.20
CA GLN A 631 13.67 15.13 -21.76
C GLN A 631 14.96 14.88 -20.96
N VAL A 632 15.87 14.05 -21.49
CA VAL A 632 17.20 13.79 -20.92
C VAL A 632 17.98 15.09 -20.67
N TRP A 633 17.76 16.08 -21.54
CA TRP A 633 18.52 17.32 -21.61
C TRP A 633 17.78 18.51 -21.00
N ASP A 634 16.62 18.28 -20.39
CA ASP A 634 15.88 19.36 -19.74
C ASP A 634 16.56 19.80 -18.44
N THR A 635 16.57 21.11 -18.25
CA THR A 635 17.05 21.75 -17.02
C THR A 635 15.97 21.72 -15.94
N ALA A 636 16.42 21.68 -14.68
CA ALA A 636 15.55 21.97 -13.54
C ALA A 636 15.21 23.46 -13.56
N ASP A 637 13.96 23.79 -13.84
CA ASP A 637 13.47 25.17 -13.81
C ASP A 637 12.76 25.45 -12.46
N ALA A 638 12.75 26.71 -12.03
CA ALA A 638 12.08 27.12 -10.81
C ALA A 638 10.58 26.74 -10.85
N GLY A 639 10.16 25.88 -9.91
CA GLY A 639 8.75 25.51 -9.71
C GLY A 639 8.28 24.25 -10.45
N ASN A 640 9.18 23.35 -10.86
CA ASN A 640 8.83 22.07 -11.50
C ASN A 640 8.01 22.21 -12.80
N ARG A 641 8.32 23.23 -13.61
CA ARG A 641 7.51 23.53 -14.79
C ARG A 641 7.68 22.47 -15.87
N THR A 642 6.55 21.98 -16.40
CA THR A 642 6.54 21.15 -17.60
C THR A 642 7.06 21.96 -18.79
N LYS A 643 7.90 21.36 -19.64
CA LYS A 643 8.36 22.03 -20.87
C LYS A 643 7.22 22.19 -21.88
N LEU A 644 7.25 23.26 -22.67
CA LEU A 644 6.18 23.57 -23.64
C LEU A 644 5.92 22.43 -24.64
N TYR A 645 6.98 21.80 -25.15
CA TYR A 645 6.87 20.72 -26.13
C TYR A 645 6.09 19.49 -25.59
N TRP A 646 6.02 19.31 -24.27
CA TRP A 646 5.16 18.28 -23.64
C TRP A 646 3.70 18.71 -23.62
N GLN A 647 3.42 19.99 -23.40
CA GLN A 647 2.05 20.52 -23.42
C GLN A 647 1.47 20.52 -24.85
N GLU A 648 2.32 20.78 -25.85
CA GLU A 648 1.96 20.68 -27.26
C GLU A 648 1.47 19.28 -27.64
N ILE A 649 2.02 18.21 -27.05
CA ILE A 649 1.55 16.84 -27.30
C ILE A 649 0.10 16.66 -26.86
N TYR A 650 -0.25 17.10 -25.65
CA TYR A 650 -1.62 17.01 -25.15
C TYR A 650 -2.56 17.89 -25.97
N GLY A 651 -2.13 19.10 -26.35
CA GLY A 651 -2.90 19.99 -27.21
C GLY A 651 -3.15 19.41 -28.60
N LEU A 652 -2.12 18.84 -29.23
CA LEU A 652 -2.23 18.16 -30.53
C LEU A 652 -3.14 16.95 -30.45
N HIS A 653 -2.97 16.09 -29.44
CA HIS A 653 -3.84 14.93 -29.24
C HIS A 653 -5.30 15.36 -29.11
N ALA A 654 -5.60 16.34 -28.25
CA ALA A 654 -6.96 16.85 -28.08
C ALA A 654 -7.53 17.43 -29.39
N ALA A 655 -6.76 18.25 -30.11
CA ALA A 655 -7.19 18.86 -31.37
C ALA A 655 -7.49 17.81 -32.46
N LEU A 656 -6.64 16.79 -32.60
CA LEU A 656 -6.81 15.72 -33.57
C LEU A 656 -7.99 14.81 -33.23
N ILE A 657 -8.15 14.45 -31.95
CA ILE A 657 -9.27 13.61 -31.50
C ILE A 657 -10.60 14.36 -31.66
N HIS A 658 -10.67 15.65 -31.31
CA HIS A 658 -11.89 16.46 -31.51
C HIS A 658 -12.27 16.65 -32.98
N THR A 659 -11.33 16.45 -33.90
CA THR A 659 -11.57 16.45 -35.35
C THR A 659 -11.74 15.04 -35.93
N ASN A 660 -11.92 14.03 -35.08
CA ASN A 660 -12.13 12.62 -35.41
C ASN A 660 -10.94 11.94 -36.14
N TYR A 661 -9.72 12.44 -35.96
CA TYR A 661 -8.53 11.73 -36.41
C TYR A 661 -8.02 10.77 -35.31
N PRO A 662 -7.92 9.46 -35.58
CA PRO A 662 -7.37 8.53 -34.62
C PRO A 662 -5.85 8.71 -34.52
N VAL A 663 -5.36 8.89 -33.29
CA VAL A 663 -3.97 9.21 -32.98
C VAL A 663 -3.28 8.01 -32.34
N ASP A 664 -2.06 7.74 -32.79
CA ASP A 664 -1.15 6.79 -32.15
C ASP A 664 0.10 7.53 -31.66
N PHE A 665 0.74 6.98 -30.63
CA PHE A 665 2.04 7.41 -30.17
C PHE A 665 3.14 6.48 -30.67
N VAL A 666 4.30 7.05 -30.94
CA VAL A 666 5.50 6.31 -31.36
C VAL A 666 6.69 6.74 -30.53
N ASP A 667 7.61 5.82 -30.25
CA ASP A 667 8.92 6.12 -29.70
C ASP A 667 9.98 6.17 -30.82
N GLU A 668 11.18 6.63 -30.48
CA GLU A 668 12.29 6.72 -31.45
C GLU A 668 12.64 5.37 -32.08
N LYS A 669 12.54 4.28 -31.31
CA LYS A 669 12.84 2.92 -31.81
C LYS A 669 11.85 2.48 -32.88
N ILE A 670 10.56 2.80 -32.75
CA ILE A 670 9.57 2.58 -33.81
C ILE A 670 9.96 3.35 -35.08
N LEU A 671 10.34 4.62 -34.95
CA LEU A 671 10.75 5.44 -36.10
C LEU A 671 11.99 4.86 -36.80
N GLU A 672 13.02 4.50 -36.04
CA GLU A 672 14.26 3.91 -36.57
C GLU A 672 14.06 2.57 -37.29
N GLN A 673 12.97 1.86 -37.00
CA GLN A 673 12.66 0.54 -37.54
C GLN A 673 11.64 0.61 -38.69
N GLY A 674 11.38 1.79 -39.26
CA GLY A 674 10.41 1.96 -40.35
C GLY A 674 8.95 1.82 -39.88
N GLY A 675 8.69 2.06 -38.61
CA GLY A 675 7.39 1.89 -37.98
C GLY A 675 6.27 2.72 -38.61
N LEU A 676 6.61 3.86 -39.24
CA LEU A 676 5.64 4.72 -39.91
C LEU A 676 4.95 4.02 -41.08
N GLU A 677 5.73 3.36 -41.94
CA GLU A 677 5.20 2.57 -43.05
C GLU A 677 4.57 1.27 -42.54
N LYS A 678 5.25 0.56 -41.62
CA LYS A 678 4.76 -0.69 -41.01
C LYS A 678 3.34 -0.56 -40.45
N TYR A 679 3.03 0.56 -39.80
CA TYR A 679 1.72 0.82 -39.20
C TYR A 679 0.79 1.65 -40.09
N GLY A 680 1.23 2.03 -41.29
CA GLY A 680 0.41 2.73 -42.28
C GLY A 680 0.04 4.16 -41.91
N TYR A 681 0.84 4.82 -41.08
CA TYR A 681 0.62 6.22 -40.73
C TYR A 681 0.75 7.12 -41.96
N LYS A 682 0.00 8.22 -41.95
CA LYS A 682 -0.05 9.24 -43.01
C LYS A 682 0.59 10.55 -42.58
N ALA A 683 0.55 10.85 -41.29
CA ALA A 683 1.20 12.01 -40.71
C ALA A 683 2.01 11.62 -39.46
N LEU A 684 3.14 12.28 -39.25
CA LEU A 684 3.91 12.26 -38.00
C LEU A 684 4.06 13.70 -37.48
N TYR A 685 3.78 13.91 -36.20
CA TYR A 685 4.07 15.16 -35.49
C TYR A 685 5.26 14.98 -34.54
N ILE A 686 6.18 15.94 -34.53
CA ILE A 686 7.31 16.01 -33.63
C ILE A 686 7.27 17.36 -32.90
N THR A 687 7.31 17.32 -31.57
CA THR A 687 7.33 18.52 -30.72
C THR A 687 8.68 18.71 -30.03
N GLY A 688 9.34 17.61 -29.64
CA GLY A 688 10.57 17.63 -28.87
C GLY A 688 11.79 18.10 -29.67
N PRO A 689 12.74 18.83 -29.04
CA PRO A 689 13.94 19.33 -29.69
C PRO A 689 14.94 18.27 -30.17
N ASN A 690 14.90 17.06 -29.60
CA ASN A 690 15.84 16.00 -29.93
C ASN A 690 15.14 14.83 -30.61
N LEU A 691 15.78 14.29 -31.65
CA LEU A 691 15.42 13.04 -32.30
C LEU A 691 16.69 12.36 -32.80
N SER A 692 16.84 11.04 -32.65
CA SER A 692 18.05 10.38 -33.12
C SER A 692 18.32 10.60 -34.62
N VAL A 693 19.58 10.76 -35.03
CA VAL A 693 19.93 10.95 -36.47
C VAL A 693 19.38 9.80 -37.32
N LYS A 694 19.39 8.58 -36.78
CA LYS A 694 18.83 7.40 -37.44
C LYS A 694 17.32 7.51 -37.64
N ALA A 695 16.58 7.99 -36.63
CA ALA A 695 15.15 8.25 -36.76
C ALA A 695 14.86 9.40 -37.74
N GLN A 696 15.64 10.49 -37.69
CA GLN A 696 15.50 11.61 -38.64
C GLN A 696 15.62 11.14 -40.09
N ASN A 697 16.64 10.33 -40.40
CA ASN A 697 16.84 9.76 -41.74
C ASN A 697 15.69 8.84 -42.17
N SER A 698 15.20 7.98 -41.26
CA SER A 698 14.04 7.10 -41.51
C SER A 698 12.77 7.91 -41.82
N VAL A 699 12.52 8.99 -41.06
CA VAL A 699 11.38 9.89 -41.28
C VAL A 699 11.49 10.60 -42.62
N ILE A 700 12.67 11.11 -42.99
CA ILE A 700 12.87 11.77 -44.30
C ILE A 700 12.58 10.81 -45.45
N GLU A 701 13.05 9.57 -45.35
CA GLU A 701 12.79 8.56 -46.36
C GLU A 701 11.29 8.27 -46.49
N TRP A 702 10.59 8.14 -45.36
CA TRP A 702 9.14 7.98 -45.35
C TRP A 702 8.39 9.21 -45.94
N VAL A 703 8.86 10.43 -45.69
CA VAL A 703 8.30 11.66 -46.29
C VAL A 703 8.51 11.67 -47.81
N LYS A 704 9.69 11.30 -48.30
CA LYS A 704 9.96 11.15 -49.75
C LYS A 704 9.01 10.15 -50.41
N ASN A 705 8.57 9.14 -49.65
CA ASN A 705 7.62 8.12 -50.07
C ASN A 705 6.13 8.53 -49.86
N GLY A 706 5.86 9.82 -49.62
CA GLY A 706 4.50 10.39 -49.57
C GLY A 706 3.92 10.57 -48.15
N GLY A 707 4.72 10.37 -47.11
CA GLY A 707 4.35 10.70 -45.74
C GLY A 707 4.30 12.21 -45.48
N THR A 708 3.48 12.64 -44.52
CA THR A 708 3.40 14.04 -44.08
C THR A 708 4.11 14.24 -42.75
N LEU A 709 5.01 15.22 -42.66
CA LEU A 709 5.70 15.56 -41.42
C LEU A 709 5.26 16.93 -40.91
N GLY A 710 4.78 16.98 -39.66
CA GLY A 710 4.53 18.21 -38.91
C GLY A 710 5.63 18.43 -37.87
N LEU A 711 6.43 19.48 -38.05
CA LEU A 711 7.42 19.93 -37.08
C LEU A 711 6.86 21.14 -36.33
N LEU A 712 6.80 21.06 -35.00
CA LEU A 712 6.47 22.21 -34.16
C LEU A 712 7.71 23.07 -33.91
N PRO A 713 7.55 24.33 -33.43
CA PRO A 713 8.67 25.23 -33.23
C PRO A 713 9.78 24.61 -32.36
N GLY A 714 10.97 24.47 -32.93
CA GLY A 714 12.13 23.91 -32.24
C GLY A 714 12.22 22.39 -32.21
N ALA A 715 11.35 21.68 -32.93
CA ALA A 715 11.37 20.23 -33.02
C ALA A 715 12.58 19.69 -33.81
N ALA A 716 13.20 18.61 -33.31
CA ALA A 716 14.29 17.88 -33.96
C ALA A 716 15.47 18.75 -34.45
N MET A 717 15.84 19.77 -33.66
CA MET A 717 16.97 20.67 -33.91
C MET A 717 18.30 20.08 -33.42
N ALA A 718 18.25 19.02 -32.61
CA ALA A 718 19.40 18.31 -32.10
C ALA A 718 19.23 16.78 -32.19
N ASP A 719 20.34 16.06 -32.12
CA ASP A 719 20.37 14.59 -32.07
C ASP A 719 20.09 14.06 -30.65
N GLU A 720 20.15 12.74 -30.48
CA GLU A 720 19.93 12.09 -29.18
C GLU A 720 20.96 12.47 -28.10
N TYR A 721 22.09 13.04 -28.49
CA TYR A 721 23.17 13.51 -27.61
C TYR A 721 23.16 15.03 -27.43
N ASP A 722 22.10 15.72 -27.82
CA ASP A 722 21.97 17.18 -27.76
C ASP A 722 23.06 17.91 -28.56
N GLU A 723 23.48 17.32 -29.68
CA GLU A 723 24.31 18.00 -30.68
C GLU A 723 23.42 18.55 -31.80
N PRO A 724 23.64 19.79 -32.27
CA PRO A 724 22.88 20.35 -33.37
C PRO A 724 22.88 19.46 -34.62
N THR A 725 21.71 19.26 -35.21
CA THR A 725 21.54 18.50 -36.45
C THR A 725 21.06 19.40 -37.59
N ASN A 726 21.46 19.08 -38.81
CA ASN A 726 20.98 19.73 -40.04
C ASN A 726 20.19 18.76 -40.94
N VAL A 727 19.91 17.53 -40.51
CA VAL A 727 19.33 16.49 -41.36
C VAL A 727 17.95 16.91 -41.92
N PHE A 728 17.04 17.43 -41.08
CA PHE A 728 15.77 17.99 -41.57
C PHE A 728 15.93 19.31 -42.32
N ALA A 729 16.87 20.16 -41.91
CA ALA A 729 17.16 21.42 -42.61
C ALA A 729 17.57 21.16 -44.06
N SER A 730 18.44 20.17 -44.29
CA SER A 730 18.91 19.75 -45.61
C SER A 730 17.81 19.11 -46.46
N ALA A 731 16.76 18.54 -45.86
CA ALA A 731 15.68 17.87 -46.58
C ALA A 731 14.44 18.76 -46.83
N GLY A 732 14.14 19.72 -45.94
CA GLY A 732 12.83 20.40 -45.89
C GLY A 732 12.86 21.92 -45.83
N GLY A 733 14.04 22.56 -45.96
CA GLY A 733 14.14 24.03 -45.99
C GLY A 733 13.90 24.73 -44.63
N VAL A 734 13.96 23.99 -43.53
CA VAL A 734 13.88 24.53 -42.17
C VAL A 734 15.26 25.03 -41.74
N SER A 735 15.38 26.27 -41.26
CA SER A 735 16.66 26.80 -40.81
C SER A 735 17.09 26.16 -39.48
N PRO A 736 18.34 25.72 -39.33
CA PRO A 736 18.87 25.26 -38.04
C PRO A 736 18.92 26.41 -37.03
N GLY A 737 18.86 26.08 -35.75
CA GLY A 737 18.74 27.01 -34.63
C GLY A 737 18.90 26.29 -33.29
N ALA A 738 19.12 27.04 -32.21
CA ALA A 738 19.25 26.46 -30.87
C ALA A 738 17.91 25.83 -30.43
N PRO A 739 17.91 24.64 -29.79
CA PRO A 739 16.69 24.00 -29.33
C PRO A 739 16.02 24.84 -28.23
N PRO A 740 14.81 25.40 -28.45
CA PRO A 740 14.10 26.13 -27.41
C PRO A 740 13.56 25.14 -26.36
N ARG A 741 14.02 25.27 -25.11
CA ARG A 741 13.53 24.47 -23.96
C ARG A 741 12.69 25.30 -23.00
N ALA A 742 11.77 26.08 -23.56
CA ALA A 742 10.90 26.96 -22.80
C ALA A 742 9.97 26.16 -21.88
N SER A 743 9.77 26.67 -20.67
CA SER A 743 8.83 26.13 -19.70
C SER A 743 7.43 26.69 -19.88
N TYR A 744 6.42 25.88 -19.56
CA TYR A 744 5.05 26.34 -19.53
C TYR A 744 4.87 27.46 -18.49
N PRO A 745 4.30 28.61 -18.88
CA PRO A 745 4.14 29.74 -17.96
C PRO A 745 3.03 29.47 -16.94
N PHE A 746 3.10 30.10 -15.77
CA PHE A 746 2.01 30.03 -14.80
C PHE A 746 0.76 30.75 -15.32
N PRO A 747 -0.46 30.40 -14.87
CA PRO A 747 -1.70 31.06 -15.28
C PRO A 747 -1.67 32.60 -15.21
N GLY A 748 -0.99 33.18 -14.21
CA GLY A 748 -0.82 34.63 -14.07
C GLY A 748 0.22 35.27 -15.01
N GLU A 749 1.13 34.47 -15.56
CA GLU A 749 2.14 34.92 -16.52
C GLU A 749 1.56 35.03 -17.94
N PHE A 750 0.50 34.29 -18.26
CA PHE A 750 -0.20 34.41 -19.55
C PHE A 750 -0.75 35.82 -19.81
N ALA A 751 -1.19 36.52 -18.77
CA ALA A 751 -1.68 37.90 -18.88
C ALA A 751 -0.58 38.91 -19.22
N ALA A 752 0.70 38.54 -19.02
CA ALA A 752 1.86 39.37 -19.31
C ALA A 752 2.54 39.01 -20.64
N ILE A 753 2.13 37.92 -21.30
CA ILE A 753 2.62 37.57 -22.62
C ILE A 753 1.87 38.45 -23.63
N PRO A 754 2.53 39.35 -24.35
CA PRO A 754 1.85 40.09 -25.41
C PRO A 754 1.33 39.06 -26.41
N LEU A 755 0.02 39.05 -26.65
CA LEU A 755 -0.58 38.35 -27.78
C LEU A 755 0.20 38.81 -29.02
N ILE A 756 1.09 37.96 -29.51
CA ILE A 756 1.77 38.20 -30.78
C ILE A 756 0.63 38.18 -31.78
N GLY A 757 0.30 39.37 -32.30
CA GLY A 757 -0.75 39.53 -33.27
C GLY A 757 -0.53 38.52 -34.39
N ILE A 758 -1.50 37.63 -34.56
CA ILE A 758 -1.60 36.85 -35.78
C ILE A 758 -1.78 37.90 -36.87
N SER A 759 -0.67 38.22 -37.54
CA SER A 759 -0.68 38.98 -38.77
C SER A 759 -1.43 38.11 -39.78
N THR A 760 -2.74 38.32 -39.86
CA THR A 760 -3.53 37.92 -41.03
C THR A 760 -3.06 38.77 -42.20
N ALA A 761 -1.93 38.40 -42.76
CA ALA A 761 -1.58 38.77 -44.11
C ALA A 761 -2.34 37.84 -45.08
N ASP A 762 -3.67 37.90 -45.03
CA ASP A 762 -4.47 37.84 -46.24
C ASP A 762 -5.88 38.37 -45.95
N LYS A 763 -6.22 39.45 -46.67
CA LYS A 763 -7.57 40.02 -46.68
C LYS A 763 -8.44 39.15 -47.57
N SER A 764 -9.25 38.27 -46.98
CA SER A 764 -10.56 37.91 -47.53
C SER A 764 -11.35 37.04 -46.53
N ALA A 765 -11.96 37.69 -45.54
CA ALA A 765 -13.03 37.08 -44.75
C ALA A 765 -13.99 38.17 -44.26
N GLU A 766 -14.62 38.88 -45.20
CA GLU A 766 -16.04 39.18 -45.03
C GLU A 766 -16.77 37.88 -45.35
N LEU A 767 -17.35 37.24 -44.33
CA LEU A 767 -18.50 36.33 -44.37
C LEU A 767 -18.45 35.49 -43.10
N LEU A 768 -19.22 35.92 -42.09
CA LEU A 768 -20.00 35.13 -41.12
C LEU A 768 -20.29 36.00 -39.89
N ASP A 769 -21.02 37.10 -40.13
CA ASP A 769 -21.88 37.72 -39.14
C ASP A 769 -23.28 37.66 -39.77
N ASP A 770 -23.99 36.56 -39.48
CA ASP A 770 -25.46 36.47 -39.47
C ASP A 770 -25.86 35.00 -39.28
N ALA A 771 -26.14 34.61 -38.04
CA ALA A 771 -27.26 33.72 -37.69
C ALA A 771 -27.44 33.70 -36.16
N THR A 772 -28.41 34.50 -35.72
CA THR A 772 -29.28 34.24 -34.57
C THR A 772 -29.87 32.84 -34.58
#